data_AF-A0A9D0YVC9-F1
#
_entry.id   AF-A0A9D0YVC9-F1
#
_cell.length_a   1.000
_cell.length_b   1.000
_cell.length_c   1.000
_cell.angle_alpha   90.00
_cell.angle_beta   90.00
_cell.angle_gamma   90.00
#
_symmetry.space_group_name_H-M   'P 1'
#
loop_
_entity.id
_entity.type
_entity.pdbx_description
1 polymer ?
#
loop_
_entity_poly.entity_id
_entity_poly.type
_entity_poly.pdbx_seq_one_letter_code
_entity_poly.pdbx_strand_id
1 'polypeptide(L)'
;MSQTLLCLLLVLMLCLLAPAALAGEETARDALDTNLILITTADDFALGELSGLAPDATGDGALVLAEGETEGTFTSPVYAVADFYKMVASWSAAIGDGASVEVQARALTDGAWDDWFSWGEYGFSFLRRSVHGSIDEYQPGGTITQAQFRAILRRDGADVASPMLRQLAFSVKGVAEGDIPATYAETPVETLPASCLNPAPAYSQGIRDPEIADSICSPCTVSVLLNARDPSLDILPEELALSLHDGNYGFGNWSFSTSAAGLYGYNVYVQYASKDILLQELANGRSAGLSVSYYTDADSEKYLEGAWGSTGGHLIAIVGYEYEDGVIDDEHLYFYASDTFSADDATSFHRYAWTQLDKCWDNRVLYHVSSEPEAGAQVTGVQRFEAALEEAGANEYALTVAGEALDLTRFTTGKTATLGHGVLAYTIEGFSTDASAAGSASVEYPERIQVGANNTFYYDLDLTDDGHIALDAGDVLARRGVPEGEERQITVYAMANNGRRYTAALTAQSRRAEAETAEEDAQAVQTEGNLIHVDVAGTGTLSEGVVRDEQGGVTLAEGTASGVYTTPVYESTWDWEYLMATLGAVTPGASSAELEARVQAQEAQGAWSDWMTWGEFGAGVQSMSGTENDGYVEMNTDLLYLLGDSSVANARRVQLRVTLRADEAGNAPVLFGLSYTIKKAAYSADEAVYTGQTAADALPASASVDILPTSSYGAANGSMAGWNFENMMLMMLDSQGADLLFEEVALNGYDYSVGWGNWAYTIFKAGLFGHEAYTQYGATPDLVRQAIADGNIVGLYVDGGAIPTTNNGDTSQVVVYGYETAQDGTVTFDYVCTKGDVSELEAGAVLGRCTQEELAAAIAGYGNANPKGAMYVVGKQVRPSSVTRVPVETEFVDATTVRLLRDGQALALPADFNVNTTSVPGRGMVMYTLASEVDESAKLAAGTFYYRVAVTNDGALTLPMKLEEALAEGDTANLYVVCNNGVTYTATLTAP
;
A
#
# COMPACT_ATOMS: atom_id res chain seq x y z
N MET A 1 -35.65 27.31 74.68
CA MET A 1 -35.34 26.66 73.39
C MET A 1 -36.66 26.14 72.83
N SER A 2 -37.09 26.69 71.70
CA SER A 2 -38.46 26.56 71.16
C SER A 2 -38.72 25.19 70.55
N GLN A 3 -39.98 24.72 70.57
CA GLN A 3 -40.47 23.54 69.83
C GLN A 3 -40.10 23.58 68.34
N THR A 4 -39.83 24.75 67.77
CA THR A 4 -39.34 24.94 66.41
C THR A 4 -37.94 24.36 66.18
N LEU A 5 -37.09 24.28 67.21
CA LEU A 5 -35.72 23.75 67.10
C LEU A 5 -35.69 22.21 67.14
N LEU A 6 -36.67 21.58 67.82
CA LEU A 6 -36.81 20.12 67.86
C LEU A 6 -37.41 19.57 66.56
N CYS A 7 -38.33 20.32 65.93
CA CYS A 7 -38.85 19.98 64.60
C CYS A 7 -37.80 20.17 63.49
N LEU A 8 -36.93 21.18 63.58
CA LEU A 8 -35.84 21.34 62.60
C LEU A 8 -34.78 20.23 62.70
N LEU A 9 -34.47 19.76 63.91
CA LEU A 9 -33.54 18.62 64.10
C LEU A 9 -34.14 17.28 63.65
N LEU A 10 -35.47 17.09 63.76
CA LEU A 10 -36.13 15.89 63.22
C LEU A 10 -36.26 15.91 61.69
N VAL A 11 -36.46 17.09 61.08
CA VAL A 11 -36.52 17.22 59.61
C VAL A 11 -35.12 17.14 59.00
N LEU A 12 -34.07 17.67 59.65
CA LEU A 12 -32.70 17.47 59.18
C LEU A 12 -32.20 16.02 59.35
N MET A 13 -32.67 15.27 60.36
CA MET A 13 -32.36 13.83 60.49
C MET A 13 -33.16 12.94 59.52
N LEU A 14 -34.32 13.38 59.04
CA LEU A 14 -35.06 12.66 57.97
C LEU A 14 -34.59 13.03 56.55
N CYS A 15 -33.87 14.14 56.36
CA CYS A 15 -33.29 14.50 55.05
C CYS A 15 -31.85 14.00 54.83
N LEU A 16 -31.23 13.32 55.82
CA LEU A 16 -29.93 12.66 55.72
C LEU A 16 -30.03 11.13 55.65
N LEU A 17 -31.25 10.59 55.62
CA LEU A 17 -31.52 9.22 55.22
C LEU A 17 -32.06 9.27 53.80
N ALA A 18 -31.16 9.48 52.83
CA ALA A 18 -31.34 8.76 51.57
C ALA A 18 -31.56 7.29 51.97
N PRO A 19 -32.47 6.55 51.33
CA PRO A 19 -32.38 5.12 51.41
C PRO A 19 -30.95 4.81 50.98
N ALA A 20 -30.13 4.26 51.88
CA ALA A 20 -29.22 3.23 51.44
C ALA A 20 -30.16 2.23 50.78
N ALA A 21 -30.34 2.40 49.46
CA ALA A 21 -30.81 1.34 48.63
C ALA A 21 -29.93 0.19 49.07
N LEU A 22 -30.57 -0.83 49.64
CA LEU A 22 -29.97 -2.13 49.77
C LEU A 22 -29.35 -2.36 48.40
N ALA A 23 -28.02 -2.25 48.32
CA ALA A 23 -27.28 -2.96 47.30
C ALA A 23 -27.61 -4.42 47.62
N GLY A 24 -28.75 -4.88 47.11
CA GLY A 24 -28.87 -6.27 46.76
C GLY A 24 -27.63 -6.54 45.94
N GLU A 25 -26.91 -7.60 46.27
CA GLU A 25 -25.95 -8.17 45.33
C GLU A 25 -26.62 -8.11 43.96
N GLU A 26 -26.13 -7.27 43.05
CA GLU A 26 -26.58 -7.32 41.67
C GLU A 26 -26.20 -8.72 41.21
N THR A 27 -27.18 -9.62 41.25
CA THR A 27 -27.01 -10.96 40.75
C THR A 27 -26.74 -10.81 39.26
N ALA A 28 -25.50 -11.08 38.87
CA ALA A 28 -25.06 -11.04 37.49
C ALA A 28 -26.05 -11.84 36.62
N ARG A 29 -26.36 -11.30 35.44
CA ARG A 29 -27.29 -11.95 34.51
C ARG A 29 -26.64 -13.21 33.95
N ASP A 30 -27.39 -14.30 33.96
CA ASP A 30 -26.88 -15.57 33.48
C ASP A 30 -26.73 -15.57 31.96
N ALA A 31 -25.49 -15.73 31.49
CA ALA A 31 -25.11 -15.96 30.10
C ALA A 31 -24.08 -17.11 30.01
N LEU A 32 -24.11 -18.05 30.96
CA LEU A 32 -23.16 -19.16 31.01
C LEU A 32 -23.35 -20.18 29.87
N ASP A 33 -24.57 -20.29 29.35
CA ASP A 33 -24.95 -21.30 28.36
C ASP A 33 -24.92 -20.77 26.90
N THR A 34 -24.37 -19.57 26.66
CA THR A 34 -24.29 -18.99 25.32
C THR A 34 -22.95 -18.33 25.04
N ASN A 35 -22.54 -18.35 23.78
CA ASN A 35 -21.36 -17.66 23.32
C ASN A 35 -21.64 -16.30 22.68
N LEU A 36 -22.91 -15.90 22.57
CA LEU A 36 -23.33 -14.65 21.93
C LEU A 36 -24.26 -13.89 22.88
N ILE A 37 -23.89 -12.66 23.21
CA ILE A 37 -24.66 -11.76 24.06
C ILE A 37 -25.15 -10.61 23.19
N LEU A 38 -26.47 -10.45 23.12
CA LEU A 38 -27.15 -9.38 22.39
C LEU A 38 -27.85 -8.44 23.37
N ILE A 39 -27.66 -7.13 23.16
CA ILE A 39 -28.40 -6.05 23.81
C ILE A 39 -29.02 -5.23 22.68
N THR A 40 -30.31 -5.43 22.43
CA THR A 40 -31.00 -4.84 21.27
C THR A 40 -32.35 -4.24 21.65
N THR A 41 -33.10 -4.89 22.54
CA THR A 41 -34.47 -4.44 22.81
C THR A 41 -34.51 -3.29 23.80
N ALA A 42 -35.63 -2.55 23.81
CA ALA A 42 -35.90 -1.51 24.81
C ALA A 42 -35.83 -2.07 26.26
N ASP A 43 -36.22 -3.32 26.46
CA ASP A 43 -36.13 -4.01 27.75
C ASP A 43 -34.67 -4.31 28.12
N ASP A 44 -33.81 -4.67 27.16
CA ASP A 44 -32.38 -4.88 27.39
C ASP A 44 -31.68 -3.58 27.79
N PHE A 45 -31.94 -2.49 27.06
CA PHE A 45 -31.38 -1.17 27.36
C PHE A 45 -31.87 -0.62 28.70
N ALA A 46 -33.14 -0.86 29.06
CA ALA A 46 -33.72 -0.41 30.34
C ALA A 46 -33.09 -1.08 31.58
N LEU A 47 -32.39 -2.21 31.40
CA LEU A 47 -31.69 -2.89 32.48
C LEU A 47 -30.34 -2.26 32.81
N GLY A 48 -29.72 -1.52 31.88
CA GLY A 48 -28.45 -0.86 32.11
C GLY A 48 -28.57 0.54 32.71
N GLU A 49 -27.43 1.14 33.00
CA GLU A 49 -27.32 2.52 33.47
C GLU A 49 -27.14 3.47 32.28
N LEU A 50 -28.00 4.48 32.18
CA LEU A 50 -27.94 5.53 31.17
C LEU A 50 -27.46 6.83 31.81
N SER A 51 -26.42 7.43 31.25
CA SER A 51 -25.94 8.77 31.57
C SER A 51 -25.91 9.61 30.30
N GLY A 52 -26.65 10.71 30.24
CA GLY A 52 -26.71 11.56 29.02
C GLY A 52 -27.41 10.93 27.82
N LEU A 53 -28.04 9.75 27.99
CA LEU A 53 -28.78 9.03 26.95
C LEU A 53 -30.27 8.97 27.28
N ALA A 54 -31.09 8.86 26.23
CA ALA A 54 -32.53 8.61 26.30
C ALA A 54 -32.90 7.43 25.40
N PRO A 55 -33.86 6.58 25.82
CA PRO A 55 -34.38 5.51 24.98
C PRO A 55 -35.22 6.08 23.83
N ASP A 56 -35.13 5.44 22.68
CA ASP A 56 -35.93 5.68 21.48
C ASP A 56 -36.64 4.38 21.04
N ALA A 57 -37.77 4.52 20.34
CA ALA A 57 -38.63 3.41 19.95
C ALA A 57 -38.38 2.89 18.52
N THR A 58 -37.30 3.34 17.87
CA THR A 58 -36.84 2.80 16.58
C THR A 58 -36.47 1.33 16.73
N GLY A 59 -36.83 0.50 15.74
CA GLY A 59 -36.59 -0.95 15.78
C GLY A 59 -37.32 -1.64 16.93
N ASP A 60 -36.63 -2.55 17.61
CA ASP A 60 -37.08 -3.16 18.87
C ASP A 60 -36.56 -2.44 20.14
N GLY A 61 -35.74 -1.41 19.95
CA GLY A 61 -35.22 -0.50 20.96
C GLY A 61 -33.99 0.24 20.45
N ALA A 62 -33.80 1.48 20.89
CA ALA A 62 -32.59 2.23 20.57
C ALA A 62 -32.21 3.21 21.69
N LEU A 63 -30.97 3.69 21.63
CA LEU A 63 -30.44 4.76 22.49
C LEU A 63 -29.97 5.94 21.64
N VAL A 64 -30.35 7.14 22.07
CA VAL A 64 -29.90 8.42 21.52
C VAL A 64 -29.39 9.32 22.66
N LEU A 65 -28.66 10.37 22.34
CA LEU A 65 -28.31 11.43 23.28
C LEU A 65 -29.58 12.13 23.78
N ALA A 66 -29.64 12.40 25.08
CA ALA A 66 -30.71 13.21 25.66
C ALA A 66 -30.68 14.64 25.10
N GLU A 67 -31.81 15.34 25.17
CA GLU A 67 -31.93 16.70 24.62
C GLU A 67 -30.84 17.64 25.16
N GLY A 68 -30.04 18.20 24.25
CA GLY A 68 -28.94 19.12 24.57
C GLY A 68 -27.60 18.48 24.93
N GLU A 69 -27.54 17.15 25.15
CA GLU A 69 -26.29 16.46 25.50
C GLU A 69 -25.43 16.21 24.26
N THR A 70 -24.11 16.32 24.39
CA THR A 70 -23.14 16.03 23.31
C THR A 70 -22.38 14.73 23.51
N GLU A 71 -22.47 14.15 24.70
CA GLU A 71 -21.89 12.84 25.04
C GLU A 71 -22.85 12.10 25.97
N GLY A 72 -22.95 10.79 25.78
CA GLY A 72 -23.74 9.92 26.64
C GLY A 72 -23.15 8.53 26.71
N THR A 73 -23.39 7.84 27.82
CA THR A 73 -22.86 6.51 28.10
C THR A 73 -23.98 5.56 28.52
N PHE A 74 -23.99 4.39 27.90
CA PHE A 74 -24.74 3.23 28.37
C PHE A 74 -23.76 2.26 29.02
N THR A 75 -24.05 1.81 30.24
CA THR A 75 -23.31 0.71 30.88
C THR A 75 -24.27 -0.44 31.14
N SER A 76 -23.98 -1.62 30.61
CA SER A 76 -24.83 -2.80 30.77
C SER A 76 -24.85 -3.28 32.22
N PRO A 77 -25.84 -4.12 32.61
CA PRO A 77 -25.70 -4.98 33.79
C PRO A 77 -24.43 -5.84 33.71
N VAL A 78 -24.01 -6.38 34.84
CA VAL A 78 -22.98 -7.42 34.87
C VAL A 78 -23.57 -8.75 34.37
N TYR A 79 -22.85 -9.42 33.48
CA TYR A 79 -23.20 -10.76 33.00
C TYR A 79 -22.27 -11.80 33.62
N ALA A 80 -22.81 -12.90 34.13
CA ALA A 80 -22.07 -14.11 34.43
C ALA A 80 -21.85 -14.84 33.11
N VAL A 81 -20.58 -15.05 32.75
CA VAL A 81 -20.18 -15.61 31.46
C VAL A 81 -19.28 -16.82 31.70
N ALA A 82 -19.30 -17.77 30.76
CA ALA A 82 -18.37 -18.88 30.79
C ALA A 82 -16.93 -18.37 30.58
N ASP A 83 -15.95 -19.13 31.08
CA ASP A 83 -14.54 -18.79 30.93
C ASP A 83 -14.16 -18.76 29.44
N PHE A 84 -13.54 -17.66 29.00
CA PHE A 84 -13.21 -17.41 27.60
C PHE A 84 -11.77 -16.89 27.48
N TYR A 85 -11.14 -17.02 26.32
CA TYR A 85 -9.82 -16.41 26.10
C TYR A 85 -9.87 -15.19 25.20
N LYS A 86 -10.93 -15.06 24.39
CA LYS A 86 -11.15 -13.91 23.53
C LYS A 86 -12.61 -13.57 23.28
N MET A 87 -12.86 -12.29 23.02
CA MET A 87 -14.17 -11.72 22.73
C MET A 87 -14.06 -10.77 21.54
N VAL A 88 -15.08 -10.75 20.68
CA VAL A 88 -15.23 -9.75 19.60
C VAL A 88 -16.54 -8.99 19.80
N ALA A 89 -16.53 -7.69 19.51
CA ALA A 89 -17.70 -6.84 19.59
C ALA A 89 -18.16 -6.38 18.21
N SER A 90 -19.43 -6.02 18.12
CA SER A 90 -20.04 -5.41 16.95
C SER A 90 -21.27 -4.63 17.38
N TRP A 91 -21.69 -3.66 16.57
CA TRP A 91 -22.82 -2.81 16.90
C TRP A 91 -23.62 -2.41 15.67
N SER A 92 -24.91 -2.17 15.87
CA SER A 92 -25.77 -1.53 14.87
C SER A 92 -26.05 -0.11 15.31
N ALA A 93 -25.64 0.87 14.50
CA ALA A 93 -25.87 2.27 14.79
C ALA A 93 -26.12 3.09 13.52
N ALA A 94 -26.90 4.16 13.66
CA ALA A 94 -26.93 5.26 12.70
C ALA A 94 -26.03 6.39 13.22
N ILE A 95 -25.09 6.83 12.38
CA ILE A 95 -24.01 7.76 12.72
C ILE A 95 -23.92 8.79 11.60
N GLY A 96 -24.30 10.03 11.88
CA GLY A 96 -24.18 11.14 10.93
C GLY A 96 -22.82 11.82 10.95
N ASP A 97 -22.66 12.84 10.12
CA ASP A 97 -21.52 13.75 10.17
C ASP A 97 -21.40 14.41 11.56
N GLY A 98 -20.18 14.46 12.10
CA GLY A 98 -19.87 15.03 13.40
C GLY A 98 -20.33 14.18 14.58
N ALA A 99 -20.70 12.91 14.36
CA ALA A 99 -21.12 11.97 15.40
C ALA A 99 -20.27 10.70 15.40
N SER A 100 -20.25 10.01 16.54
CA SER A 100 -19.50 8.76 16.70
C SER A 100 -20.10 7.82 17.75
N VAL A 101 -19.70 6.55 17.64
CA VAL A 101 -19.94 5.52 18.64
C VAL A 101 -18.61 4.87 19.02
N GLU A 102 -18.45 4.58 20.29
CA GLU A 102 -17.36 3.78 20.84
C GLU A 102 -17.93 2.65 21.69
N VAL A 103 -17.49 1.42 21.43
CA VAL A 103 -17.93 0.23 22.17
C VAL A 103 -16.78 -0.31 23.01
N GLN A 104 -17.08 -0.64 24.25
CA GLN A 104 -16.12 -1.10 25.25
C GLN A 104 -16.62 -2.33 26.00
N ALA A 105 -15.67 -3.13 26.48
CA ALA A 105 -15.92 -4.26 27.37
C ALA A 105 -14.87 -4.33 28.48
N ARG A 106 -15.22 -5.00 29.58
CA ARG A 106 -14.26 -5.44 30.59
C ARG A 106 -14.67 -6.78 31.16
N ALA A 107 -13.70 -7.55 31.65
CA ALA A 107 -13.91 -8.83 32.30
C ALA A 107 -13.56 -8.78 33.79
N LEU A 108 -14.22 -9.61 34.59
CA LEU A 108 -13.80 -9.94 35.95
C LEU A 108 -12.87 -11.16 35.88
N THR A 109 -11.57 -10.87 35.93
CA THR A 109 -10.45 -11.78 35.75
C THR A 109 -9.82 -12.09 37.10
N ASP A 110 -9.71 -13.36 37.48
CA ASP A 110 -9.13 -13.81 38.75
C ASP A 110 -9.69 -13.08 40.00
N GLY A 111 -10.96 -12.66 39.93
CA GLY A 111 -11.68 -11.96 41.00
C GLY A 111 -11.50 -10.44 41.04
N ALA A 112 -10.87 -9.82 40.04
CA ALA A 112 -10.73 -8.37 39.89
C ALA A 112 -11.21 -7.90 38.51
N TRP A 113 -11.75 -6.69 38.43
CA TRP A 113 -12.15 -6.10 37.14
C TRP A 113 -10.92 -5.56 36.42
N ASP A 114 -10.82 -5.88 35.14
CA ASP A 114 -9.86 -5.22 34.25
C ASP A 114 -10.31 -3.79 33.89
N ASP A 115 -9.37 -3.03 33.33
CA ASP A 115 -9.69 -1.76 32.68
C ASP A 115 -10.61 -1.98 31.46
N TRP A 116 -11.32 -0.92 31.06
CA TRP A 116 -12.19 -0.98 29.88
C TRP A 116 -11.34 -1.09 28.61
N PHE A 117 -11.54 -2.18 27.87
CA PHE A 117 -11.02 -2.36 26.53
C PHE A 117 -11.95 -1.67 25.51
N SER A 118 -11.37 -0.93 24.57
CA SER A 118 -12.10 -0.23 23.50
C SER A 118 -11.73 -0.80 22.13
N TRP A 119 -12.74 -1.04 21.28
CA TRP A 119 -12.54 -1.34 19.86
C TRP A 119 -12.24 -0.09 19.01
N GLY A 120 -12.21 1.08 19.63
CA GLY A 120 -11.97 2.36 18.98
C GLY A 120 -13.24 3.13 18.66
N GLU A 121 -13.03 4.41 18.36
CA GLU A 121 -14.09 5.32 18.00
C GLU A 121 -14.43 5.17 16.51
N TYR A 122 -15.73 5.06 16.20
CA TYR A 122 -16.23 4.84 14.84
C TYR A 122 -17.17 5.98 14.42
N GLY A 123 -16.81 6.69 13.35
CA GLY A 123 -17.54 7.84 12.80
C GLY A 123 -16.89 8.37 11.51
N PHE A 124 -17.55 9.30 10.81
CA PHE A 124 -17.15 9.77 9.47
C PHE A 124 -16.29 11.04 9.44
N SER A 125 -16.20 11.74 10.56
CA SER A 125 -15.55 13.07 10.64
C SER A 125 -14.09 13.03 11.10
N PHE A 126 -13.53 11.83 11.24
CA PHE A 126 -12.14 11.60 11.60
C PHE A 126 -11.66 10.27 11.02
N LEU A 127 -10.33 10.07 11.00
CA LEU A 127 -9.74 8.79 10.65
C LEU A 127 -9.94 7.81 11.81
N ARG A 128 -10.77 6.79 11.60
CA ARG A 128 -11.10 5.75 12.57
C ARG A 128 -9.84 4.97 12.94
N ARG A 129 -9.68 4.64 14.23
CA ARG A 129 -8.52 3.89 14.73
C ARG A 129 -8.93 2.98 15.88
N SER A 130 -8.56 1.70 15.79
CA SER A 130 -8.55 0.81 16.95
C SER A 130 -7.48 1.26 17.97
N VAL A 131 -7.68 0.98 19.26
CA VAL A 131 -6.87 1.57 20.35
C VAL A 131 -5.80 0.62 20.89
N HIS A 132 -5.94 -0.69 20.71
CA HIS A 132 -5.10 -1.72 21.34
C HIS A 132 -4.35 -2.60 20.33
N GLY A 133 -3.26 -3.24 20.78
CA GLY A 133 -2.45 -4.15 19.96
C GLY A 133 -3.13 -5.46 19.55
N SER A 134 -4.31 -5.76 20.10
CA SER A 134 -5.23 -6.78 19.59
C SER A 134 -6.44 -6.03 19.03
N ILE A 135 -6.56 -6.02 17.70
CA ILE A 135 -7.39 -5.06 16.97
C ILE A 135 -8.86 -5.50 16.93
N ASP A 136 -9.09 -6.79 16.66
CA ASP A 136 -10.44 -7.36 16.57
C ASP A 136 -10.93 -7.96 17.89
N GLU A 137 -10.02 -8.41 18.74
CA GLU A 137 -10.34 -9.33 19.83
C GLU A 137 -9.86 -8.79 21.19
N TYR A 138 -10.77 -8.71 22.16
CA TYR A 138 -10.44 -8.47 23.56
C TYR A 138 -9.97 -9.77 24.23
N GLN A 139 -8.73 -9.77 24.73
CA GLN A 139 -8.07 -10.93 25.36
C GLN A 139 -7.62 -10.57 26.79
N PRO A 140 -8.52 -10.63 27.79
CA PRO A 140 -8.20 -10.24 29.17
C PRO A 140 -7.14 -11.12 29.86
N GLY A 141 -6.99 -12.39 29.43
CA GLY A 141 -6.14 -13.37 30.13
C GLY A 141 -6.76 -13.84 31.45
N GLY A 142 -6.09 -14.76 32.17
CA GLY A 142 -6.57 -15.30 33.45
C GLY A 142 -7.84 -16.16 33.35
N THR A 143 -8.52 -16.40 34.48
CA THR A 143 -9.84 -17.06 34.52
C THR A 143 -10.95 -16.04 34.68
N ILE A 144 -11.90 -16.06 33.76
CA ILE A 144 -12.98 -15.08 33.66
C ILE A 144 -14.26 -15.67 34.22
N THR A 145 -15.03 -14.84 34.92
CA THR A 145 -16.32 -15.25 35.51
C THR A 145 -17.46 -14.28 35.23
N GLN A 146 -17.15 -13.03 34.90
CA GLN A 146 -18.13 -12.01 34.59
C GLN A 146 -17.61 -11.07 33.48
N ALA A 147 -18.53 -10.47 32.75
CA ALA A 147 -18.24 -9.42 31.79
C ALA A 147 -19.22 -8.25 31.95
N GLN A 148 -18.79 -7.05 31.53
CA GLN A 148 -19.64 -5.87 31.46
C GLN A 148 -19.31 -5.07 30.21
N PHE A 149 -20.34 -4.46 29.63
CA PHE A 149 -20.27 -3.77 28.35
C PHE A 149 -20.63 -2.30 28.50
N ARG A 150 -20.09 -1.48 27.60
CA ARG A 150 -20.37 -0.05 27.58
C ARG A 150 -20.39 0.46 26.14
N ALA A 151 -21.27 1.41 25.89
CA ALA A 151 -21.25 2.20 24.67
C ALA A 151 -21.21 3.68 25.01
N ILE A 152 -20.44 4.45 24.24
CA ILE A 152 -20.33 5.90 24.35
C ILE A 152 -20.75 6.50 23.02
N LEU A 153 -21.72 7.41 23.07
CA LEU A 153 -22.23 8.14 21.91
C LEU A 153 -21.74 9.58 22.02
N ARG A 154 -21.23 10.14 20.92
CA ARG A 154 -20.75 11.53 20.89
C ARG A 154 -21.27 12.27 19.66
N ARG A 155 -21.36 13.59 19.79
CA ARG A 155 -21.55 14.54 18.68
C ARG A 155 -20.82 15.85 18.94
N ASP A 156 -20.36 16.51 17.89
CA ASP A 156 -19.56 17.75 17.97
C ASP A 156 -20.32 18.94 18.58
N GLY A 157 -21.64 18.94 18.46
CA GLY A 157 -22.51 20.01 18.95
C GLY A 157 -23.95 19.57 19.15
N ALA A 158 -24.70 20.29 19.99
CA ALA A 158 -26.10 19.96 20.29
C ALA A 158 -27.05 20.10 19.07
N ASP A 159 -26.61 20.83 18.05
CA ASP A 159 -27.24 21.03 16.75
C ASP A 159 -26.94 19.92 15.73
N VAL A 160 -25.91 19.10 15.98
CA VAL A 160 -25.62 17.89 15.20
C VAL A 160 -26.62 16.80 15.57
N ALA A 161 -27.07 15.99 14.61
CA ALA A 161 -27.97 14.89 14.89
C ALA A 161 -27.33 13.89 15.87
N SER A 162 -28.12 13.39 16.83
CA SER A 162 -27.62 12.35 17.74
C SER A 162 -27.27 11.09 16.96
N PRO A 163 -26.14 10.42 17.23
CA PRO A 163 -26.01 9.01 16.84
C PRO A 163 -27.11 8.20 17.53
N MET A 164 -27.53 7.11 16.89
CA MET A 164 -28.55 6.20 17.38
C MET A 164 -27.97 4.80 17.44
N LEU A 165 -27.84 4.25 18.65
CA LEU A 165 -27.37 2.89 18.88
C LEU A 165 -28.57 1.96 19.01
N ARG A 166 -28.67 0.95 18.15
CA ARG A 166 -29.77 -0.02 18.09
C ARG A 166 -29.38 -1.37 18.68
N GLN A 167 -28.13 -1.79 18.50
CA GLN A 167 -27.66 -3.08 19.01
C GLN A 167 -26.21 -3.01 19.49
N LEU A 168 -25.92 -3.71 20.59
CA LEU A 168 -24.58 -4.17 20.95
C LEU A 168 -24.55 -5.70 20.93
N ALA A 169 -23.52 -6.27 20.31
CA ALA A 169 -23.32 -7.71 20.24
C ALA A 169 -21.89 -8.07 20.63
N PHE A 170 -21.77 -9.07 21.50
CA PHE A 170 -20.48 -9.59 21.97
C PHE A 170 -20.46 -11.10 21.83
N SER A 171 -19.47 -11.61 21.10
CA SER A 171 -19.26 -13.03 20.92
C SER A 171 -17.98 -13.48 21.62
N VAL A 172 -18.04 -14.54 22.42
CA VAL A 172 -16.93 -15.08 23.21
C VAL A 172 -16.47 -16.44 22.71
N LYS A 173 -15.17 -16.71 22.75
CA LYS A 173 -14.57 -18.02 22.42
C LYS A 173 -13.98 -18.65 23.67
N GLY A 174 -14.48 -19.84 24.01
CA GLY A 174 -14.02 -20.63 25.16
C GLY A 174 -12.56 -21.02 25.07
N VAL A 175 -11.92 -21.25 26.22
CA VAL A 175 -10.47 -21.54 26.35
C VAL A 175 -10.06 -22.78 25.56
N ALA A 176 -10.87 -23.85 25.61
CA ALA A 176 -10.79 -25.01 24.74
C ALA A 176 -11.97 -25.06 23.78
N GLU A 177 -11.76 -25.76 22.66
CA GLU A 177 -12.82 -26.01 21.69
C GLU A 177 -14.01 -26.75 22.34
N GLY A 178 -15.21 -26.20 22.21
CA GLY A 178 -16.43 -26.75 22.78
C GLY A 178 -16.74 -26.36 24.23
N ASP A 179 -15.88 -25.58 24.89
CA ASP A 179 -16.13 -25.11 26.27
C ASP A 179 -17.39 -24.24 26.38
N ILE A 180 -17.70 -23.48 25.33
CA ILE A 180 -18.91 -22.65 25.24
C ILE A 180 -19.68 -23.07 23.98
N PRO A 181 -20.95 -23.50 24.10
CA PRO A 181 -21.73 -23.90 22.94
C PRO A 181 -22.07 -22.70 22.05
N ALA A 182 -21.82 -22.82 20.74
CA ALA A 182 -22.28 -21.85 19.77
C ALA A 182 -23.81 -21.86 19.71
N THR A 183 -24.45 -20.73 20.00
CA THR A 183 -25.92 -20.63 20.09
C THR A 183 -26.49 -19.87 18.91
N TYR A 184 -27.53 -20.42 18.28
CA TYR A 184 -28.26 -19.70 17.24
C TYR A 184 -29.17 -18.63 17.89
N ALA A 185 -29.03 -17.37 17.48
CA ALA A 185 -29.76 -16.25 18.07
C ALA A 185 -31.26 -16.22 17.71
N GLU A 186 -31.60 -16.85 16.59
CA GLU A 186 -32.91 -16.76 15.96
C GLU A 186 -33.71 -18.06 16.13
N THR A 187 -34.97 -18.07 15.68
CA THR A 187 -35.76 -19.31 15.66
C THR A 187 -35.23 -20.27 14.59
N PRO A 188 -34.78 -21.49 14.94
CA PRO A 188 -34.27 -22.43 13.95
C PRO A 188 -35.35 -22.90 12.97
N VAL A 189 -34.98 -23.09 11.71
CA VAL A 189 -35.77 -23.81 10.72
C VAL A 189 -35.88 -25.28 11.15
N GLU A 190 -37.11 -25.76 11.36
CA GLU A 190 -37.37 -27.12 11.89
C GLU A 190 -36.82 -28.24 11.00
N THR A 191 -36.77 -28.03 9.68
CA THR A 191 -36.24 -29.00 8.71
C THR A 191 -35.47 -28.25 7.64
N LEU A 192 -34.15 -28.35 7.70
CA LEU A 192 -33.26 -27.76 6.69
C LEU A 192 -33.51 -28.42 5.32
N PRO A 193 -33.62 -27.63 4.23
CA PRO A 193 -33.71 -28.19 2.88
C PRO A 193 -32.39 -28.88 2.50
N ALA A 194 -32.45 -29.84 1.56
CA ALA A 194 -31.26 -30.52 1.05
C ALA A 194 -30.36 -29.62 0.18
N SER A 195 -30.87 -28.47 -0.25
CA SER A 195 -30.11 -27.43 -0.94
C SER A 195 -30.79 -26.08 -0.73
N CYS A 196 -30.00 -25.03 -0.65
CA CYS A 196 -30.43 -23.65 -0.57
C CYS A 196 -29.42 -22.77 -1.33
N LEU A 197 -29.89 -22.02 -2.31
CA LEU A 197 -29.09 -21.07 -3.09
C LEU A 197 -29.73 -19.70 -2.93
N ASN A 198 -29.02 -18.76 -2.31
CA ASN A 198 -29.53 -17.41 -2.08
C ASN A 198 -29.04 -16.46 -3.17
N PRO A 199 -29.87 -15.49 -3.59
CA PRO A 199 -29.43 -14.47 -4.53
C PRO A 199 -28.20 -13.71 -4.03
N ALA A 200 -27.19 -13.56 -4.86
CA ALA A 200 -25.96 -12.86 -4.49
C ALA A 200 -25.25 -12.26 -5.72
N PRO A 201 -24.59 -11.10 -5.57
CA PRO A 201 -23.70 -10.60 -6.60
C PRO A 201 -22.39 -11.39 -6.57
N ALA A 202 -21.65 -11.32 -7.67
CA ALA A 202 -20.31 -11.90 -7.78
C ALA A 202 -19.29 -10.77 -7.73
N TYR A 203 -18.38 -10.75 -6.76
CA TYR A 203 -17.31 -9.75 -6.68
C TYR A 203 -15.94 -10.38 -6.58
N SER A 204 -15.00 -9.90 -7.39
CA SER A 204 -13.56 -10.02 -7.19
C SER A 204 -13.01 -8.71 -6.62
N GLN A 205 -12.13 -8.81 -5.61
CA GLN A 205 -11.36 -7.67 -5.10
C GLN A 205 -10.21 -7.26 -6.03
N GLY A 206 -9.68 -8.19 -6.82
CA GLY A 206 -8.49 -7.97 -7.65
C GLY A 206 -8.72 -7.03 -8.85
N ILE A 207 -9.98 -6.77 -9.20
CA ILE A 207 -10.38 -5.85 -10.28
C ILE A 207 -10.80 -4.47 -9.76
N ARG A 208 -10.61 -4.21 -8.48
CA ARG A 208 -10.94 -2.95 -7.80
C ARG A 208 -9.73 -2.00 -7.86
N ASP A 209 -9.81 -0.84 -7.21
CA ASP A 209 -8.71 0.15 -7.21
C ASP A 209 -7.37 -0.50 -6.81
N PRO A 210 -6.31 -0.41 -7.65
CA PRO A 210 -5.06 -1.14 -7.45
C PRO A 210 -4.35 -0.90 -6.11
N GLU A 211 -4.49 0.29 -5.51
CA GLU A 211 -3.82 0.61 -4.24
C GLU A 211 -4.47 -0.10 -3.04
N ILE A 212 -5.74 -0.49 -3.15
CA ILE A 212 -6.47 -1.13 -2.05
C ILE A 212 -6.87 -2.58 -2.36
N ALA A 213 -6.86 -2.98 -3.63
CA ALA A 213 -7.36 -4.27 -4.14
C ALA A 213 -6.84 -5.48 -3.36
N ASP A 214 -5.57 -5.49 -2.93
CA ASP A 214 -4.95 -6.61 -2.21
C ASP A 214 -5.40 -6.76 -0.74
N SER A 215 -6.18 -5.82 -0.21
CA SER A 215 -6.46 -5.73 1.23
C SER A 215 -7.94 -5.58 1.61
N ILE A 216 -8.86 -5.48 0.64
CA ILE A 216 -10.28 -5.16 0.86
C ILE A 216 -11.23 -6.37 0.92
N CYS A 217 -10.73 -7.58 1.19
CA CYS A 217 -11.56 -8.80 1.23
C CYS A 217 -12.77 -8.69 2.17
N SER A 218 -12.59 -8.07 3.34
CA SER A 218 -13.63 -7.90 4.35
C SER A 218 -14.73 -6.92 3.91
N PRO A 219 -14.45 -5.65 3.55
CA PRO A 219 -15.47 -4.74 3.01
C PRO A 219 -16.10 -5.26 1.70
N CYS A 220 -15.34 -5.94 0.83
CA CYS A 220 -15.91 -6.54 -0.38
C CYS A 220 -16.93 -7.63 -0.03
N THR A 221 -16.62 -8.49 0.94
CA THR A 221 -17.55 -9.50 1.48
C THR A 221 -18.80 -8.85 2.07
N VAL A 222 -18.66 -7.81 2.89
CA VAL A 222 -19.82 -7.09 3.47
C VAL A 222 -20.67 -6.44 2.38
N SER A 223 -20.06 -5.95 1.30
CA SER A 223 -20.78 -5.41 0.13
C SER A 223 -21.61 -6.50 -0.56
N VAL A 224 -21.07 -7.72 -0.71
CA VAL A 224 -21.84 -8.89 -1.19
C VAL A 224 -23.04 -9.14 -0.27
N LEU A 225 -22.83 -9.16 1.05
CA LEU A 225 -23.91 -9.43 2.01
C LEU A 225 -25.02 -8.38 1.92
N LEU A 226 -24.68 -7.08 1.89
CA LEU A 226 -25.65 -5.99 1.78
C LEU A 226 -26.43 -6.04 0.47
N ASN A 227 -25.73 -6.16 -0.66
CA ASN A 227 -26.40 -6.18 -1.97
C ASN A 227 -27.17 -7.48 -2.23
N ALA A 228 -26.80 -8.59 -1.59
CA ALA A 228 -27.61 -9.81 -1.57
C ALA A 228 -28.91 -9.63 -0.78
N ARG A 229 -28.93 -8.80 0.27
CA ARG A 229 -30.15 -8.46 1.03
C ARG A 229 -31.03 -7.50 0.25
N ASP A 230 -30.45 -6.39 -0.21
CA ASP A 230 -31.16 -5.37 -0.96
C ASP A 230 -30.27 -4.87 -2.12
N PRO A 231 -30.51 -5.38 -3.35
CA PRO A 231 -29.76 -4.95 -4.53
C PRO A 231 -29.92 -3.46 -4.85
N SER A 232 -30.93 -2.78 -4.29
CA SER A 232 -31.14 -1.33 -4.49
C SER A 232 -30.20 -0.47 -3.66
N LEU A 233 -29.53 -1.05 -2.65
CA LEU A 233 -28.43 -0.39 -1.95
C LEU A 233 -27.27 -0.13 -2.91
N ASP A 234 -27.02 -1.05 -3.85
CA ASP A 234 -26.01 -0.92 -4.90
C ASP A 234 -24.64 -0.46 -4.36
N ILE A 235 -24.19 -1.07 -3.27
CA ILE A 235 -22.95 -0.72 -2.57
C ILE A 235 -21.75 -1.11 -3.43
N LEU A 236 -20.82 -0.18 -3.63
CA LEU A 236 -19.54 -0.47 -4.29
C LEU A 236 -18.49 -0.93 -3.25
N PRO A 237 -17.63 -1.92 -3.55
CA PRO A 237 -16.58 -2.34 -2.64
C PRO A 237 -15.65 -1.21 -2.17
N GLU A 238 -15.30 -0.28 -3.07
CA GLU A 238 -14.39 0.84 -2.82
C GLU A 238 -14.99 1.85 -1.84
N GLU A 239 -16.25 2.27 -2.05
CA GLU A 239 -16.92 3.23 -1.17
C GLU A 239 -17.10 2.66 0.25
N LEU A 240 -17.43 1.37 0.35
CA LEU A 240 -17.60 0.72 1.65
C LEU A 240 -16.24 0.55 2.34
N ALA A 241 -15.21 0.09 1.63
CA ALA A 241 -13.86 -0.08 2.16
C ALA A 241 -13.31 1.21 2.77
N LEU A 242 -13.35 2.31 2.00
CA LEU A 242 -12.88 3.62 2.46
C LEU A 242 -13.67 4.12 3.68
N SER A 243 -14.96 3.78 3.78
CA SER A 243 -15.82 4.21 4.90
C SER A 243 -15.57 3.47 6.23
N LEU A 244 -14.83 2.35 6.22
CA LEU A 244 -14.58 1.54 7.41
C LEU A 244 -13.10 1.29 7.71
N HIS A 245 -12.20 1.84 6.89
CA HIS A 245 -10.75 1.71 7.07
C HIS A 245 -10.30 2.09 8.49
N ASP A 246 -9.54 1.20 9.13
CA ASP A 246 -8.91 1.43 10.42
C ASP A 246 -7.47 1.93 10.20
N GLY A 247 -7.19 3.16 10.62
CA GLY A 247 -5.86 3.78 10.46
C GLY A 247 -4.71 3.07 11.16
N ASN A 248 -4.97 2.14 12.09
CA ASN A 248 -3.94 1.36 12.77
C ASN A 248 -3.81 -0.07 12.22
N TYR A 249 -4.74 -0.53 11.38
CA TYR A 249 -4.79 -1.92 10.92
C TYR A 249 -4.97 -2.09 9.41
N GLY A 250 -5.85 -1.29 8.81
CA GLY A 250 -6.30 -1.43 7.43
C GLY A 250 -7.78 -1.81 7.34
N PHE A 251 -8.14 -2.53 6.29
CA PHE A 251 -9.53 -2.90 5.98
C PHE A 251 -10.00 -4.22 6.61
N GLY A 252 -9.13 -4.91 7.35
CA GLY A 252 -9.41 -6.22 7.92
C GLY A 252 -10.20 -6.21 9.23
N ASN A 253 -10.49 -5.06 9.82
CA ASN A 253 -11.07 -4.96 11.17
C ASN A 253 -12.51 -5.52 11.20
N TRP A 254 -12.71 -6.67 11.84
CA TRP A 254 -13.99 -7.39 11.87
C TRP A 254 -15.11 -6.60 12.52
N SER A 255 -14.77 -5.85 13.58
CA SER A 255 -15.73 -5.05 14.34
C SER A 255 -16.24 -3.89 13.49
N PHE A 256 -15.34 -3.17 12.80
CA PHE A 256 -15.70 -2.07 11.91
C PHE A 256 -16.40 -2.58 10.65
N SER A 257 -15.89 -3.64 10.02
CA SER A 257 -16.47 -4.22 8.81
C SER A 257 -17.90 -4.68 9.02
N THR A 258 -18.16 -5.44 10.09
CA THR A 258 -19.52 -5.93 10.37
C THR A 258 -20.45 -4.80 10.80
N SER A 259 -19.97 -3.88 11.64
CA SER A 259 -20.77 -2.74 12.11
C SER A 259 -21.12 -1.76 10.98
N ALA A 260 -20.33 -1.73 9.89
CA ALA A 260 -20.62 -0.90 8.73
C ALA A 260 -21.97 -1.25 8.06
N ALA A 261 -22.35 -2.53 8.04
CA ALA A 261 -23.69 -2.92 7.56
C ALA A 261 -24.82 -2.39 8.46
N GLY A 262 -24.54 -2.14 9.75
CA GLY A 262 -25.45 -1.50 10.70
C GLY A 262 -25.80 -0.06 10.32
N LEU A 263 -24.96 0.63 9.54
CA LEU A 263 -25.25 1.98 9.04
C LEU A 263 -26.40 2.02 8.04
N TYR A 264 -26.79 0.88 7.47
CA TYR A 264 -27.91 0.74 6.52
C TYR A 264 -29.19 0.24 7.19
N GLY A 265 -29.25 0.26 8.53
CA GLY A 265 -30.43 -0.11 9.28
C GLY A 265 -30.52 -1.59 9.66
N TYR A 266 -29.56 -2.44 9.25
CA TYR A 266 -29.55 -3.86 9.60
C TYR A 266 -29.10 -4.12 11.05
N ASN A 267 -29.53 -5.25 11.59
CA ASN A 267 -28.95 -5.84 12.80
C ASN A 267 -27.77 -6.72 12.39
N VAL A 268 -26.62 -6.49 13.01
CA VAL A 268 -25.34 -7.07 12.56
C VAL A 268 -24.53 -7.55 13.74
N TYR A 269 -23.89 -8.70 13.59
CA TYR A 269 -22.96 -9.16 14.60
C TYR A 269 -21.88 -10.09 14.05
N VAL A 270 -20.72 -10.06 14.71
CA VAL A 270 -19.70 -11.09 14.55
C VAL A 270 -19.98 -12.20 15.55
N GLN A 271 -19.96 -13.46 15.08
CA GLN A 271 -20.15 -14.62 15.94
C GLN A 271 -19.06 -15.67 15.70
N TYR A 272 -18.57 -16.28 16.78
CA TYR A 272 -17.86 -17.56 16.69
C TYR A 272 -18.89 -18.67 16.47
N ALA A 273 -19.12 -19.06 15.22
CA ALA A 273 -20.24 -19.88 14.81
C ALA A 273 -19.86 -21.34 14.51
N SER A 274 -20.89 -22.19 14.40
CA SER A 274 -20.77 -23.57 13.95
C SER A 274 -21.33 -23.74 12.53
N LYS A 275 -21.05 -24.90 11.91
CA LYS A 275 -21.71 -25.34 10.67
C LYS A 275 -23.24 -25.23 10.75
N ASP A 276 -23.82 -25.63 11.88
CA ASP A 276 -25.27 -25.65 12.04
C ASP A 276 -25.85 -24.22 12.03
N ILE A 277 -25.15 -23.25 12.62
CA ILE A 277 -25.53 -21.83 12.54
C ILE A 277 -25.45 -21.34 11.09
N LEU A 278 -24.38 -21.68 10.37
CA LEU A 278 -24.24 -21.31 8.96
C LEU A 278 -25.38 -21.88 8.09
N LEU A 279 -25.75 -23.16 8.30
CA LEU A 279 -26.88 -23.78 7.59
C LEU A 279 -28.20 -23.09 7.92
N GLN A 280 -28.41 -22.70 9.19
CA GLN A 280 -29.62 -21.98 9.61
C GLN A 280 -29.69 -20.57 9.01
N GLU A 281 -28.58 -19.86 8.91
CA GLU A 281 -28.52 -18.57 8.22
C GLU A 281 -28.92 -18.72 6.75
N LEU A 282 -28.27 -19.65 6.03
CA LEU A 282 -28.54 -19.88 4.62
C LEU A 282 -30.00 -20.30 4.38
N ALA A 283 -30.53 -21.21 5.20
CA ALA A 283 -31.92 -21.66 5.10
C ALA A 283 -32.96 -20.57 5.40
N ASN A 284 -32.58 -19.50 6.12
CA ASN A 284 -33.39 -18.30 6.33
C ASN A 284 -33.20 -17.24 5.21
N GLY A 285 -32.56 -17.60 4.11
CA GLY A 285 -32.29 -16.68 3.00
C GLY A 285 -31.09 -15.75 3.25
N ARG A 286 -30.30 -16.01 4.30
CA ARG A 286 -29.21 -15.12 4.74
C ARG A 286 -27.86 -15.66 4.29
N SER A 287 -27.24 -15.01 3.31
CA SER A 287 -25.79 -15.14 3.06
C SER A 287 -25.00 -14.70 4.30
N ALA A 288 -23.83 -15.30 4.53
CA ALA A 288 -22.99 -15.04 5.69
C ALA A 288 -21.51 -14.90 5.30
N GLY A 289 -20.79 -13.97 5.94
CA GLY A 289 -19.35 -13.82 5.72
C GLY A 289 -18.56 -14.77 6.61
N LEU A 290 -17.52 -15.42 6.08
CA LEU A 290 -16.61 -16.28 6.86
C LEU A 290 -15.17 -15.79 6.74
N SER A 291 -14.46 -15.74 7.87
CA SER A 291 -13.01 -15.51 7.87
C SER A 291 -12.28 -16.85 7.76
N VAL A 292 -11.55 -17.05 6.68
CA VAL A 292 -10.93 -18.33 6.32
C VAL A 292 -9.45 -18.15 6.03
N SER A 293 -8.73 -19.26 6.01
CA SER A 293 -7.38 -19.37 5.43
C SER A 293 -7.30 -20.69 4.69
N TYR A 294 -6.80 -20.68 3.46
CA TYR A 294 -6.79 -21.86 2.60
C TYR A 294 -5.63 -21.84 1.62
N TYR A 295 -5.25 -23.02 1.13
CA TYR A 295 -4.15 -23.21 0.19
C TYR A 295 -4.57 -24.14 -0.96
N THR A 296 -3.91 -23.97 -2.10
CA THR A 296 -4.12 -24.79 -3.30
C THR A 296 -3.14 -25.97 -3.40
N ASP A 297 -2.18 -26.06 -2.47
CA ASP A 297 -1.31 -27.23 -2.32
C ASP A 297 -2.08 -28.38 -1.67
N ALA A 298 -2.21 -29.50 -2.40
CA ALA A 298 -2.94 -30.69 -1.97
C ALA A 298 -2.36 -31.35 -0.71
N ASP A 299 -1.09 -31.09 -0.37
CA ASP A 299 -0.45 -31.60 0.84
C ASP A 299 -0.68 -30.70 2.07
N SER A 300 -1.32 -29.54 1.91
CA SER A 300 -1.64 -28.61 3.01
C SER A 300 -2.79 -29.14 3.88
N GLU A 301 -2.70 -28.94 5.20
CA GLU A 301 -3.80 -29.23 6.14
C GLU A 301 -5.03 -28.35 5.89
N LYS A 302 -4.83 -27.17 5.29
CA LYS A 302 -5.86 -26.21 4.88
C LYS A 302 -6.02 -26.20 3.35
N TYR A 303 -5.84 -27.35 2.70
CA TYR A 303 -6.14 -27.49 1.28
C TYR A 303 -7.64 -27.28 1.01
N LEU A 304 -7.95 -26.45 0.01
CA LEU A 304 -9.32 -26.20 -0.46
C LEU A 304 -9.40 -26.36 -1.98
N GLU A 305 -10.04 -27.44 -2.41
CA GLU A 305 -10.30 -27.69 -3.82
C GLU A 305 -11.31 -26.66 -4.36
N GLY A 306 -11.01 -26.10 -5.53
CA GLY A 306 -11.82 -25.03 -6.14
C GLY A 306 -11.46 -23.62 -5.67
N ALA A 307 -10.45 -23.44 -4.81
CA ALA A 307 -9.91 -22.10 -4.53
C ALA A 307 -9.10 -21.58 -5.73
N TRP A 308 -9.21 -20.28 -6.03
CA TRP A 308 -8.46 -19.64 -7.12
C TRP A 308 -6.96 -19.53 -6.79
N GLY A 309 -6.65 -19.12 -5.56
CA GLY A 309 -5.28 -18.95 -5.06
C GLY A 309 -5.13 -19.40 -3.60
N SER A 310 -3.94 -19.20 -3.03
CA SER A 310 -3.66 -19.49 -1.61
C SER A 310 -3.64 -18.20 -0.79
N THR A 311 -4.16 -18.24 0.44
CA THR A 311 -4.21 -17.08 1.33
C THR A 311 -4.04 -17.48 2.82
N GLY A 312 -3.24 -16.69 3.54
CA GLY A 312 -3.04 -16.84 4.98
C GLY A 312 -4.19 -16.29 5.83
N GLY A 313 -5.12 -15.54 5.24
CA GLY A 313 -6.27 -14.95 5.90
C GLY A 313 -7.12 -14.18 4.90
N HIS A 314 -8.41 -14.47 4.84
CA HIS A 314 -9.32 -13.96 3.81
C HIS A 314 -10.77 -13.96 4.29
N LEU A 315 -11.61 -13.12 3.70
CA LEU A 315 -13.06 -13.07 3.96
C LEU A 315 -13.83 -13.47 2.70
N ILE A 316 -14.78 -14.40 2.85
CA ILE A 316 -15.63 -14.90 1.77
C ILE A 316 -17.10 -14.80 2.13
N ALA A 317 -17.98 -14.59 1.15
CA ALA A 317 -19.43 -14.64 1.36
C ALA A 317 -19.97 -16.02 0.98
N ILE A 318 -20.49 -16.77 1.95
CA ILE A 318 -21.22 -18.01 1.69
C ILE A 318 -22.66 -17.66 1.33
N VAL A 319 -23.08 -18.11 0.15
CA VAL A 319 -24.36 -17.73 -0.49
C VAL A 319 -25.30 -18.91 -0.64
N GLY A 320 -24.84 -20.14 -0.43
CA GLY A 320 -25.70 -21.31 -0.47
C GLY A 320 -25.01 -22.58 -0.02
N TYR A 321 -25.77 -23.67 0.01
CA TYR A 321 -25.27 -25.01 0.24
C TYR A 321 -26.09 -26.06 -0.52
N GLU A 322 -25.50 -27.23 -0.68
CA GLU A 322 -26.20 -28.42 -1.16
C GLU A 322 -25.63 -29.68 -0.53
N TYR A 323 -26.50 -30.68 -0.39
CA TYR A 323 -26.10 -32.06 -0.18
C TYR A 323 -26.12 -32.78 -1.54
N GLU A 324 -24.94 -33.17 -2.01
CA GLU A 324 -24.76 -33.86 -3.29
C GLU A 324 -25.64 -35.12 -3.34
N ASP A 325 -26.31 -35.33 -4.48
CA ASP A 325 -27.30 -36.38 -4.70
C ASP A 325 -28.45 -36.44 -3.65
N GLY A 326 -28.63 -35.39 -2.85
CA GLY A 326 -29.59 -35.33 -1.74
C GLY A 326 -29.22 -36.19 -0.54
N VAL A 327 -27.96 -36.64 -0.43
CA VAL A 327 -27.47 -37.46 0.68
C VAL A 327 -27.06 -36.55 1.84
N ILE A 328 -27.84 -36.55 2.92
CA ILE A 328 -27.62 -35.65 4.07
C ILE A 328 -26.55 -36.21 5.01
N ASP A 329 -25.28 -35.91 4.72
CA ASP A 329 -24.11 -36.13 5.57
C ASP A 329 -22.99 -35.11 5.25
N ASP A 330 -21.90 -35.14 6.02
CA ASP A 330 -20.82 -34.15 5.93
C ASP A 330 -19.93 -34.34 4.70
N GLU A 331 -19.80 -35.58 4.22
CA GLU A 331 -19.04 -35.95 3.04
C GLU A 331 -19.67 -35.46 1.73
N HIS A 332 -21.00 -35.30 1.71
CA HIS A 332 -21.75 -34.81 0.56
C HIS A 332 -22.18 -33.33 0.71
N LEU A 333 -21.84 -32.65 1.80
CA LEU A 333 -22.17 -31.24 1.99
C LEU A 333 -21.18 -30.33 1.25
N TYR A 334 -21.70 -29.47 0.40
CA TYR A 334 -20.94 -28.42 -0.30
C TYR A 334 -21.53 -27.05 -0.02
N PHE A 335 -20.67 -26.05 0.09
CA PHE A 335 -21.06 -24.65 0.20
C PHE A 335 -20.73 -23.88 -1.08
N TYR A 336 -21.61 -22.98 -1.46
CA TYR A 336 -21.38 -22.02 -2.54
C TYR A 336 -20.92 -20.70 -1.95
N ALA A 337 -19.85 -20.13 -2.50
CA ALA A 337 -19.31 -18.86 -2.07
C ALA A 337 -19.24 -17.88 -3.24
N SER A 338 -19.55 -16.60 -2.99
CA SER A 338 -18.92 -15.51 -3.73
C SER A 338 -17.60 -15.23 -3.03
N ASP A 339 -16.51 -15.82 -3.53
CA ASP A 339 -15.17 -15.60 -3.00
C ASP A 339 -14.59 -14.35 -3.65
N THR A 340 -14.16 -13.40 -2.83
CA THR A 340 -13.62 -12.14 -3.32
C THR A 340 -12.19 -12.26 -3.83
N PHE A 341 -11.49 -13.36 -3.53
CA PHE A 341 -10.15 -13.64 -4.06
C PHE A 341 -10.22 -14.49 -5.33
N SER A 342 -10.68 -13.87 -6.41
CA SER A 342 -10.86 -14.49 -7.72
C SER A 342 -10.31 -13.60 -8.82
N ALA A 343 -10.10 -14.14 -10.03
CA ALA A 343 -9.55 -13.38 -11.15
C ALA A 343 -10.45 -12.19 -11.54
N ASP A 344 -11.76 -12.41 -11.60
CA ASP A 344 -12.75 -11.43 -12.00
C ASP A 344 -14.15 -11.79 -11.44
N ASP A 345 -15.11 -10.87 -11.58
CA ASP A 345 -16.50 -11.08 -11.15
C ASP A 345 -17.17 -12.28 -11.84
N ALA A 346 -16.76 -12.66 -13.06
CA ALA A 346 -17.37 -13.78 -13.78
C ALA A 346 -17.02 -15.11 -13.13
N THR A 347 -15.82 -15.20 -12.55
CA THR A 347 -15.24 -16.40 -11.95
C THR A 347 -15.23 -16.39 -10.42
N SER A 348 -15.99 -15.48 -9.79
CA SER A 348 -16.01 -15.30 -8.33
C SER A 348 -16.91 -16.28 -7.56
N PHE A 349 -17.72 -17.11 -8.25
CA PHE A 349 -18.52 -18.13 -7.57
C PHE A 349 -17.77 -19.46 -7.50
N HIS A 350 -17.70 -20.03 -6.31
CA HIS A 350 -16.98 -21.27 -6.03
C HIS A 350 -17.87 -22.27 -5.30
N ARG A 351 -17.52 -23.56 -5.40
CA ARG A 351 -18.19 -24.67 -4.70
C ARG A 351 -17.17 -25.43 -3.88
N TYR A 352 -17.32 -25.40 -2.56
CA TYR A 352 -16.36 -25.95 -1.60
C TYR A 352 -16.94 -27.14 -0.83
N ALA A 353 -16.18 -28.23 -0.75
CA ALA A 353 -16.55 -29.36 0.11
C ALA A 353 -16.45 -28.97 1.58
N TRP A 354 -17.48 -29.27 2.37
CA TRP A 354 -17.49 -28.96 3.81
C TRP A 354 -16.31 -29.59 4.55
N THR A 355 -15.95 -30.83 4.22
CA THR A 355 -14.83 -31.56 4.84
C THR A 355 -13.46 -30.87 4.68
N GLN A 356 -13.32 -29.97 3.71
CA GLN A 356 -12.15 -29.13 3.49
C GLN A 356 -12.36 -27.72 4.07
N LEU A 357 -13.51 -27.09 3.79
CA LEU A 357 -13.84 -25.75 4.27
C LEU A 357 -13.83 -25.66 5.81
N ASP A 358 -14.26 -26.72 6.49
CA ASP A 358 -14.23 -26.83 7.96
C ASP A 358 -12.83 -26.59 8.55
N LYS A 359 -11.79 -27.10 7.88
CA LYS A 359 -10.38 -26.92 8.29
C LYS A 359 -9.85 -25.53 7.97
N CYS A 360 -10.40 -24.92 6.92
CA CYS A 360 -10.04 -23.57 6.48
C CYS A 360 -10.70 -22.49 7.34
N TRP A 361 -11.85 -22.81 7.95
CA TRP A 361 -12.63 -21.96 8.87
C TRP A 361 -12.35 -22.31 10.34
N ASP A 362 -11.08 -22.32 10.73
CA ASP A 362 -10.61 -22.71 12.07
C ASP A 362 -10.86 -21.63 13.15
N ASN A 363 -10.86 -20.36 12.77
CA ASN A 363 -11.15 -19.25 13.68
C ASN A 363 -12.64 -19.20 14.07
N ARG A 364 -13.52 -19.85 13.29
CA ARG A 364 -14.99 -19.91 13.47
C ARG A 364 -15.71 -18.57 13.35
N VAL A 365 -15.07 -17.52 12.83
CA VAL A 365 -15.66 -16.18 12.72
C VAL A 365 -16.68 -16.13 11.58
N LEU A 366 -17.91 -15.70 11.89
CA LEU A 366 -19.02 -15.48 10.96
C LEU A 366 -19.55 -14.05 11.08
N TYR A 367 -19.81 -13.41 9.95
CA TYR A 367 -20.49 -12.12 9.88
C TYR A 367 -21.98 -12.34 9.58
N HIS A 368 -22.82 -11.86 10.49
CA HIS A 368 -24.26 -11.88 10.35
C HIS A 368 -24.78 -10.50 9.93
N VAL A 369 -25.71 -10.52 8.98
CA VAL A 369 -26.55 -9.37 8.60
C VAL A 369 -28.00 -9.85 8.55
N SER A 370 -28.88 -9.19 9.29
CA SER A 370 -30.31 -9.54 9.37
C SER A 370 -30.97 -9.53 7.98
N SER A 371 -32.13 -10.17 7.86
CA SER A 371 -32.83 -10.26 6.56
C SER A 371 -33.33 -8.91 6.06
N GLU A 372 -33.75 -8.04 6.99
CA GLU A 372 -34.33 -6.73 6.69
C GLU A 372 -33.74 -5.67 7.63
N PRO A 373 -33.72 -4.39 7.20
CA PRO A 373 -33.47 -3.26 8.09
C PRO A 373 -34.55 -3.15 9.16
N GLU A 374 -34.17 -2.66 10.34
CA GLU A 374 -35.11 -2.40 11.42
C GLU A 374 -36.10 -1.28 11.08
N ALA A 375 -37.33 -1.41 11.57
CA ALA A 375 -38.39 -0.45 11.32
C ALA A 375 -38.02 0.94 11.86
N GLY A 376 -37.94 1.93 10.95
CA GLY A 376 -37.61 3.32 11.31
C GLY A 376 -36.11 3.60 11.46
N ALA A 377 -35.24 2.61 11.23
CA ALA A 377 -33.81 2.83 11.26
C ALA A 377 -33.36 3.80 10.17
N GLN A 378 -32.46 4.71 10.53
CA GLN A 378 -31.90 5.67 9.59
C GLN A 378 -30.76 5.01 8.79
N VAL A 379 -30.68 5.32 7.51
CA VAL A 379 -29.55 4.96 6.65
C VAL A 379 -28.54 6.10 6.69
N THR A 380 -27.39 5.85 7.31
CA THR A 380 -26.28 6.81 7.46
C THR A 380 -24.96 6.22 6.95
N GLY A 381 -25.04 5.22 6.07
CA GLY A 381 -23.87 4.69 5.36
C GLY A 381 -23.29 5.70 4.37
N VAL A 382 -22.74 5.22 3.27
CA VAL A 382 -22.15 6.09 2.24
C VAL A 382 -23.18 7.10 1.74
N GLN A 383 -22.86 8.39 1.88
CA GLN A 383 -23.65 9.50 1.37
C GLN A 383 -23.36 9.71 -0.11
N ARG A 384 -24.38 9.67 -0.95
CA ARG A 384 -24.26 9.75 -2.40
C ARG A 384 -24.79 11.08 -2.92
N PHE A 385 -23.97 11.75 -3.72
CA PHE A 385 -24.25 13.07 -4.28
C PHE A 385 -24.19 13.01 -5.80
N GLU A 386 -25.25 13.54 -6.43
CA GLU A 386 -25.24 13.82 -7.87
C GLU A 386 -24.37 15.05 -8.11
N ALA A 387 -23.34 14.88 -8.93
CA ALA A 387 -22.39 15.91 -9.35
C ALA A 387 -22.53 16.18 -10.85
N ALA A 388 -21.88 17.24 -11.32
CA ALA A 388 -21.77 17.58 -12.73
C ALA A 388 -20.30 17.74 -13.12
N LEU A 389 -19.98 17.36 -14.36
CA LEU A 389 -18.69 17.65 -14.99
C LEU A 389 -18.84 18.96 -15.76
N GLU A 390 -18.26 20.04 -15.25
CA GLU A 390 -18.25 21.34 -15.91
C GLU A 390 -16.92 21.52 -16.65
N GLU A 391 -16.98 21.86 -17.94
CA GLU A 391 -15.78 22.12 -18.74
C GLU A 391 -14.93 23.22 -18.10
N ALA A 392 -13.72 22.87 -17.70
CA ALA A 392 -12.72 23.78 -17.14
C ALA A 392 -11.60 24.09 -18.16
N GLY A 393 -11.40 23.18 -19.12
CA GLY A 393 -10.41 23.27 -20.17
C GLY A 393 -10.72 22.31 -21.32
N ALA A 394 -9.82 22.21 -22.30
CA ALA A 394 -9.97 21.21 -23.36
C ALA A 394 -9.74 19.82 -22.77
N ASN A 395 -10.75 18.95 -22.78
CA ASN A 395 -10.72 17.63 -22.14
C ASN A 395 -10.44 17.68 -20.62
N GLU A 396 -10.77 18.79 -19.96
CA GLU A 396 -10.61 18.95 -18.51
C GLU A 396 -11.95 19.37 -17.87
N TYR A 397 -12.31 18.71 -16.78
CA TYR A 397 -13.60 18.92 -16.13
C TYR A 397 -13.46 19.17 -14.63
N ALA A 398 -14.08 20.23 -14.14
CA ALA A 398 -14.32 20.42 -12.71
C ALA A 398 -15.50 19.54 -12.28
N LEU A 399 -15.33 18.75 -11.23
CA LEU A 399 -16.42 17.99 -10.62
C LEU A 399 -17.16 18.90 -9.63
N THR A 400 -18.41 19.25 -9.92
CA THR A 400 -19.19 20.22 -9.14
C THR A 400 -20.41 19.61 -8.49
N VAL A 401 -20.73 20.05 -7.27
CA VAL A 401 -21.96 19.68 -6.55
C VAL A 401 -22.72 20.97 -6.28
N ALA A 402 -23.96 21.05 -6.77
CA ALA A 402 -24.80 22.25 -6.68
C ALA A 402 -24.11 23.55 -7.18
N GLY A 403 -23.19 23.44 -8.14
CA GLY A 403 -22.44 24.55 -8.72
C GLY A 403 -21.18 24.96 -7.96
N GLU A 404 -20.79 24.22 -6.92
CA GLU A 404 -19.51 24.39 -6.21
C GLU A 404 -18.54 23.28 -6.61
N ALA A 405 -17.33 23.64 -7.04
CA ALA A 405 -16.30 22.67 -7.40
C ALA A 405 -15.76 21.95 -6.16
N LEU A 406 -15.61 20.63 -6.28
CA LEU A 406 -14.87 19.83 -5.32
C LEU A 406 -13.38 20.06 -5.50
N ASP A 407 -12.67 20.22 -4.38
CA ASP A 407 -11.21 20.24 -4.39
C ASP A 407 -10.70 18.80 -4.57
N LEU A 408 -10.13 18.52 -5.74
CA LEU A 408 -9.55 17.22 -6.04
C LEU A 408 -8.02 17.23 -6.12
N THR A 409 -7.32 18.35 -5.88
CA THR A 409 -5.88 18.52 -6.19
C THR A 409 -4.96 17.43 -5.62
N ARG A 410 -5.32 16.81 -4.49
CA ARG A 410 -4.58 15.66 -3.90
C ARG A 410 -5.48 14.48 -3.58
N PHE A 411 -6.66 14.42 -4.17
CA PHE A 411 -7.72 13.51 -3.76
C PHE A 411 -7.31 12.04 -3.81
N THR A 412 -6.52 11.64 -4.81
CA THR A 412 -6.03 10.27 -4.98
C THR A 412 -4.74 9.98 -4.19
N THR A 413 -4.07 10.99 -3.64
CA THR A 413 -2.83 10.80 -2.86
C THR A 413 -3.14 10.53 -1.40
N GLY A 414 -2.60 9.44 -0.83
CA GLY A 414 -2.77 9.13 0.58
C GLY A 414 -4.23 8.83 0.96
N LYS A 415 -4.93 8.06 0.09
CA LYS A 415 -6.37 7.73 0.15
C LYS A 415 -6.86 7.25 1.53
N THR A 416 -5.99 6.59 2.30
CA THR A 416 -6.30 6.06 3.65
C THR A 416 -5.70 6.89 4.79
N ALA A 417 -4.79 7.81 4.48
CA ALA A 417 -4.01 8.58 5.45
C ALA A 417 -4.55 9.99 5.70
N THR A 418 -5.32 10.55 4.76
CA THR A 418 -5.89 11.90 4.85
C THR A 418 -7.40 11.86 4.70
N LEU A 419 -8.13 12.43 5.68
CA LEU A 419 -9.59 12.44 5.65
C LEU A 419 -10.10 13.27 4.44
N GLY A 420 -11.08 12.74 3.71
CA GLY A 420 -11.66 13.35 2.52
C GLY A 420 -11.00 12.95 1.20
N HIS A 421 -9.87 12.24 1.23
CA HIS A 421 -9.22 11.67 0.06
C HIS A 421 -9.80 10.29 -0.27
N GLY A 422 -9.53 9.76 -1.46
CA GLY A 422 -10.01 8.45 -1.87
C GLY A 422 -9.79 8.10 -3.34
N VAL A 423 -10.75 7.39 -3.93
CA VAL A 423 -10.62 6.74 -5.24
C VAL A 423 -11.39 7.52 -6.31
N LEU A 424 -10.75 7.76 -7.45
CA LEU A 424 -11.40 8.18 -8.68
C LEU A 424 -11.53 6.98 -9.61
N ALA A 425 -12.71 6.83 -10.20
CA ALA A 425 -12.96 5.77 -11.18
C ALA A 425 -13.99 6.22 -12.21
N TYR A 426 -14.08 5.52 -13.33
CA TYR A 426 -15.22 5.63 -14.24
C TYR A 426 -15.68 4.28 -14.77
N THR A 427 -16.91 4.26 -15.26
CA THR A 427 -17.51 3.14 -15.99
C THR A 427 -18.01 3.62 -17.35
N ILE A 428 -17.99 2.74 -18.35
CA ILE A 428 -18.55 3.00 -19.68
C ILE A 428 -19.84 2.20 -19.86
N GLU A 429 -20.88 2.85 -20.38
CA GLU A 429 -22.15 2.19 -20.71
C GLU A 429 -21.95 0.96 -21.61
N GLY A 430 -22.49 -0.18 -21.17
CA GLY A 430 -22.43 -1.44 -21.90
C GLY A 430 -21.23 -2.33 -21.57
N PHE A 431 -20.31 -1.87 -20.71
CA PHE A 431 -19.19 -2.67 -20.20
C PHE A 431 -19.51 -3.14 -18.78
N SER A 432 -19.84 -4.43 -18.67
CA SER A 432 -20.16 -5.07 -17.40
C SER A 432 -19.97 -6.56 -17.49
N THR A 433 -19.65 -7.19 -16.37
CA THR A 433 -19.78 -8.63 -16.22
C THR A 433 -21.24 -8.96 -15.95
N ASP A 434 -21.89 -9.69 -16.86
CA ASP A 434 -23.33 -9.98 -16.81
C ASP A 434 -23.67 -11.46 -16.52
N ALA A 435 -22.66 -12.33 -16.50
CA ALA A 435 -22.82 -13.76 -16.23
C ALA A 435 -21.70 -14.29 -15.33
N SER A 436 -22.02 -15.32 -14.54
CA SER A 436 -21.00 -16.19 -13.93
C SER A 436 -20.52 -17.22 -14.94
N ALA A 437 -19.26 -17.64 -14.85
CA ALA A 437 -18.65 -18.61 -15.74
C ALA A 437 -18.00 -19.76 -14.96
N ALA A 438 -18.20 -20.99 -15.45
CA ALA A 438 -17.49 -22.15 -14.95
C ALA A 438 -16.03 -22.16 -15.43
N GLY A 439 -15.13 -22.49 -14.52
CA GLY A 439 -13.69 -22.54 -14.75
C GLY A 439 -13.04 -23.72 -14.02
N SER A 440 -11.71 -23.72 -13.91
CA SER A 440 -11.00 -24.75 -13.13
C SER A 440 -11.25 -24.64 -11.62
N ALA A 441 -11.54 -23.43 -11.14
CA ALA A 441 -11.81 -23.13 -9.74
C ALA A 441 -13.24 -22.58 -9.52
N SER A 442 -13.93 -22.10 -10.57
CA SER A 442 -15.22 -21.42 -10.47
C SER A 442 -16.38 -22.25 -11.02
N VAL A 443 -17.60 -21.90 -10.62
CA VAL A 443 -18.86 -22.52 -11.05
C VAL A 443 -19.83 -21.49 -11.62
N GLU A 444 -20.73 -21.93 -12.50
CA GLU A 444 -21.90 -21.13 -12.86
C GLU A 444 -22.90 -21.12 -11.69
N TYR A 445 -23.34 -19.94 -11.28
CA TYR A 445 -24.26 -19.76 -10.17
C TYR A 445 -25.64 -19.27 -10.66
N PRO A 446 -26.71 -20.06 -10.47
CA PRO A 446 -28.01 -19.77 -11.08
C PRO A 446 -28.75 -18.58 -10.46
N GLU A 447 -28.48 -18.26 -9.20
CA GLU A 447 -29.13 -17.17 -8.46
C GLU A 447 -28.26 -15.89 -8.44
N ARG A 448 -27.35 -15.73 -9.41
CA ARG A 448 -26.55 -14.51 -9.54
C ARG A 448 -27.46 -13.30 -9.75
N ILE A 449 -27.19 -12.21 -9.02
CA ILE A 449 -27.81 -10.90 -9.27
C ILE A 449 -26.80 -9.94 -9.90
N GLN A 450 -27.32 -8.97 -10.67
CA GLN A 450 -26.54 -7.89 -11.27
C GLN A 450 -26.70 -6.62 -10.44
N VAL A 451 -25.59 -5.97 -10.12
CA VAL A 451 -25.57 -4.64 -9.50
C VAL A 451 -24.55 -3.72 -10.20
N GLY A 452 -24.50 -2.44 -9.84
CA GLY A 452 -23.58 -1.45 -10.38
C GLY A 452 -22.10 -1.79 -10.16
N ALA A 453 -21.77 -2.48 -9.06
CA ALA A 453 -20.41 -2.98 -8.81
C ALA A 453 -19.91 -4.01 -9.84
N ASN A 454 -20.79 -4.57 -10.68
CA ASN A 454 -20.43 -5.47 -11.78
C ASN A 454 -20.19 -4.76 -13.11
N ASN A 455 -20.34 -3.43 -13.17
CA ASN A 455 -19.83 -2.64 -14.28
C ASN A 455 -18.30 -2.73 -14.31
N THR A 456 -17.70 -2.57 -15.50
CA THR A 456 -16.25 -2.49 -15.61
C THR A 456 -15.80 -1.11 -15.14
N PHE A 457 -15.11 -1.07 -14.00
CA PHE A 457 -14.49 0.13 -13.46
C PHE A 457 -13.07 0.30 -14.01
N TYR A 458 -12.73 1.54 -14.31
CA TYR A 458 -11.40 1.98 -14.74
C TYR A 458 -10.89 3.03 -13.75
N TYR A 459 -9.62 2.95 -13.37
CA TYR A 459 -9.00 3.74 -12.30
C TYR A 459 -7.87 4.65 -12.82
N ASP A 460 -7.82 4.87 -14.13
CA ASP A 460 -6.78 5.62 -14.85
C ASP A 460 -7.20 7.08 -15.12
N LEU A 461 -7.87 7.73 -14.15
CA LEU A 461 -8.19 9.15 -14.24
C LEU A 461 -7.09 10.00 -13.62
N ASP A 462 -6.53 10.88 -14.43
CA ASP A 462 -5.58 11.89 -13.98
C ASP A 462 -6.27 13.16 -13.48
N LEU A 463 -5.58 13.84 -12.57
CA LEU A 463 -5.95 15.14 -12.06
C LEU A 463 -4.92 16.18 -12.49
N THR A 464 -5.39 17.34 -12.92
CA THR A 464 -4.52 18.50 -13.17
C THR A 464 -4.06 19.11 -11.85
N ASP A 465 -3.04 19.99 -11.90
CA ASP A 465 -2.55 20.74 -10.73
C ASP A 465 -3.67 21.57 -10.05
N ASP A 466 -4.69 21.98 -10.82
CA ASP A 466 -5.87 22.71 -10.33
C ASP A 466 -6.99 21.79 -9.80
N GLY A 467 -6.79 20.47 -9.78
CA GLY A 467 -7.78 19.49 -9.31
C GLY A 467 -8.92 19.23 -10.31
N HIS A 468 -8.71 19.49 -11.60
CA HIS A 468 -9.67 19.09 -12.63
C HIS A 468 -9.40 17.66 -13.10
N ILE A 469 -10.44 16.95 -13.48
CA ILE A 469 -10.34 15.61 -14.08
C ILE A 469 -9.92 15.77 -15.54
N ALA A 470 -8.76 15.21 -15.90
CA ALA A 470 -8.29 15.14 -17.28
C ALA A 470 -8.93 13.93 -17.98
N LEU A 471 -9.85 14.20 -18.92
CA LEU A 471 -10.66 13.18 -19.60
C LEU A 471 -10.97 13.58 -21.04
N ASP A 472 -10.23 13.05 -22.03
CA ASP A 472 -10.75 13.02 -23.40
C ASP A 472 -11.76 11.89 -23.54
N ALA A 473 -13.01 12.19 -23.23
CA ALA A 473 -14.07 11.21 -23.23
C ALA A 473 -14.25 10.49 -24.58
N GLY A 474 -13.98 11.17 -25.69
CA GLY A 474 -14.09 10.56 -27.02
C GLY A 474 -13.00 9.52 -27.25
N ASP A 475 -11.77 9.87 -26.87
CA ASP A 475 -10.60 9.01 -27.02
C ASP A 475 -10.62 7.82 -26.05
N VAL A 476 -11.04 8.04 -24.80
CA VAL A 476 -11.23 6.97 -23.81
C VAL A 476 -12.21 5.91 -24.34
N LEU A 477 -13.35 6.32 -24.90
CA LEU A 477 -14.29 5.36 -25.51
C LEU A 477 -13.60 4.54 -26.62
N ALA A 478 -12.83 5.18 -27.50
CA ALA A 478 -12.14 4.50 -28.59
C ALA A 478 -11.06 3.52 -28.10
N ARG A 479 -10.25 3.92 -27.10
CA ARG A 479 -9.23 3.06 -26.46
C ARG A 479 -9.85 1.86 -25.76
N ARG A 480 -11.03 2.03 -25.13
CA ARG A 480 -11.77 0.93 -24.49
C ARG A 480 -12.59 0.07 -25.47
N GLY A 481 -12.37 0.23 -26.78
CA GLY A 481 -12.93 -0.65 -27.81
C GLY A 481 -14.34 -0.28 -28.27
N VAL A 482 -14.85 0.90 -27.91
CA VAL A 482 -16.13 1.41 -28.45
C VAL A 482 -15.93 1.82 -29.92
N PRO A 483 -16.71 1.28 -30.86
CA PRO A 483 -16.60 1.61 -32.29
C PRO A 483 -16.61 3.11 -32.57
N GLU A 484 -15.77 3.57 -33.50
CA GLU A 484 -15.67 4.99 -33.87
C GLU A 484 -17.01 5.56 -34.35
N GLY A 485 -17.37 6.75 -33.86
CA GLY A 485 -18.63 7.43 -34.09
C GLY A 485 -19.79 6.92 -33.23
N GLU A 486 -19.61 5.86 -32.45
CA GLU A 486 -20.62 5.37 -31.53
C GLU A 486 -20.68 6.19 -30.25
N GLU A 487 -21.89 6.54 -29.83
CA GLU A 487 -22.14 7.33 -28.62
C GLU A 487 -22.32 6.42 -27.41
N ARG A 488 -21.67 6.78 -26.30
CA ARG A 488 -21.76 6.10 -25.00
C ARG A 488 -21.71 7.11 -23.86
N GLN A 489 -22.36 6.74 -22.76
CA GLN A 489 -22.20 7.45 -21.50
C GLN A 489 -20.95 6.95 -20.74
N ILE A 490 -20.18 7.89 -20.20
CA ILE A 490 -19.15 7.67 -19.20
C ILE A 490 -19.69 8.19 -17.86
N THR A 491 -19.63 7.37 -16.82
CA THR A 491 -20.00 7.76 -15.46
C THR A 491 -18.75 7.78 -14.60
N VAL A 492 -18.43 8.93 -14.04
CA VAL A 492 -17.30 9.17 -13.14
C VAL A 492 -17.76 9.10 -11.69
N TYR A 493 -16.91 8.51 -10.83
CA TYR A 493 -17.11 8.32 -9.41
C TYR A 493 -15.92 8.92 -8.65
N ALA A 494 -16.20 9.75 -7.65
CA ALA A 494 -15.23 10.15 -6.64
C ALA A 494 -15.69 9.63 -5.28
N MET A 495 -14.96 8.67 -4.71
CA MET A 495 -15.32 7.95 -3.49
C MET A 495 -14.32 8.30 -2.39
N ALA A 496 -14.76 8.90 -1.29
CA ALA A 496 -13.90 9.44 -0.24
C ALA A 496 -14.02 8.67 1.08
N ASN A 497 -12.92 8.61 1.84
CA ASN A 497 -12.83 7.90 3.14
C ASN A 497 -13.61 8.55 4.30
N ASN A 498 -14.26 9.68 4.05
CA ASN A 498 -15.25 10.29 4.93
C ASN A 498 -16.69 9.80 4.64
N GLY A 499 -16.84 8.73 3.84
CA GLY A 499 -18.14 8.14 3.53
C GLY A 499 -18.96 8.92 2.51
N ARG A 500 -18.32 9.71 1.64
CA ARG A 500 -18.99 10.43 0.55
C ARG A 500 -18.65 9.84 -0.81
N ARG A 501 -19.66 9.72 -1.67
CA ARG A 501 -19.49 9.42 -3.09
C ARG A 501 -20.14 10.51 -3.93
N TYR A 502 -19.41 11.01 -4.91
CA TYR A 502 -19.91 11.90 -5.94
C TYR A 502 -19.97 11.16 -7.26
N THR A 503 -21.08 11.28 -7.98
CA THR A 503 -21.28 10.63 -9.27
C THR A 503 -21.68 11.66 -10.31
N ALA A 504 -20.97 11.70 -11.43
CA ALA A 504 -21.29 12.55 -12.56
C ALA A 504 -21.21 11.75 -13.85
N ALA A 505 -21.99 12.13 -14.85
CA ALA A 505 -21.98 11.45 -16.14
C ALA A 505 -21.87 12.45 -17.28
N LEU A 506 -21.19 12.03 -18.34
CA LEU A 506 -21.11 12.76 -19.60
C LEU A 506 -21.31 11.79 -20.76
N THR A 507 -21.86 12.27 -21.88
CA THR A 507 -22.03 11.48 -23.09
C THR A 507 -21.06 12.00 -24.15
N ALA A 508 -20.31 11.08 -24.77
CA ALA A 508 -19.38 11.40 -25.83
C ALA A 508 -19.52 10.42 -26.99
N GLN A 509 -19.12 10.86 -28.18
CA GLN A 509 -18.93 9.96 -29.32
C GLN A 509 -17.52 9.44 -29.31
N SER A 510 -17.37 8.12 -29.44
CA SER A 510 -16.08 7.47 -29.64
C SER A 510 -15.38 8.11 -30.83
N ARG A 511 -14.22 8.69 -30.58
CA ARG A 511 -13.34 9.26 -31.59
C ARG A 511 -11.94 8.98 -31.11
N ARG A 512 -11.08 8.44 -31.96
CA ARG A 512 -9.65 8.47 -31.60
C ARG A 512 -9.22 9.92 -31.53
N ALA A 513 -8.41 10.28 -30.54
CA ALA A 513 -7.72 11.55 -30.58
C ALA A 513 -7.06 11.69 -31.95
N GLU A 514 -7.17 12.86 -32.58
CA GLU A 514 -6.40 13.11 -33.80
C GLU A 514 -4.95 12.85 -33.43
N ALA A 515 -4.32 11.86 -34.10
CA ALA A 515 -2.89 11.61 -33.93
C ALA A 515 -2.20 12.97 -34.00
N GLU A 516 -1.39 13.30 -32.99
CA GLU A 516 -0.53 14.47 -33.03
C GLU A 516 0.07 14.52 -34.44
N THR A 517 -0.28 15.60 -35.15
CA THR A 517 -0.40 15.61 -36.61
C THR A 517 0.77 14.94 -37.33
N ALA A 518 0.47 14.33 -38.49
CA ALA A 518 1.41 13.71 -39.44
C ALA A 518 2.66 14.55 -39.85
N GLU A 519 2.82 15.79 -39.37
CA GLU A 519 4.07 16.55 -39.45
C GLU A 519 5.14 16.08 -38.43
N GLU A 520 4.77 15.60 -37.24
CA GLU A 520 5.72 15.05 -36.26
C GLU A 520 6.19 13.63 -36.63
N ASP A 521 5.29 12.80 -37.18
CA ASP A 521 5.59 11.46 -37.70
C ASP A 521 6.61 11.44 -38.86
N ALA A 522 6.84 12.59 -39.50
CA ALA A 522 7.77 12.76 -40.61
C ALA A 522 9.20 13.16 -40.18
N GLN A 523 9.43 13.51 -38.91
CA GLN A 523 10.73 14.00 -38.40
C GLN A 523 11.40 13.08 -37.38
N ALA A 524 10.96 11.82 -37.25
CA ALA A 524 11.53 10.87 -36.30
C ALA A 524 13.06 10.75 -36.45
N VAL A 525 13.76 10.83 -35.32
CA VAL A 525 15.21 10.64 -35.26
C VAL A 525 15.49 9.15 -35.40
N GLN A 526 16.11 8.76 -36.51
CA GLN A 526 16.49 7.37 -36.73
C GLN A 526 17.59 6.95 -35.75
N THR A 527 17.39 5.83 -35.07
CA THR A 527 18.34 5.29 -34.10
C THR A 527 18.83 3.90 -34.52
N GLU A 528 20.13 3.67 -34.34
CA GLU A 528 20.78 2.38 -34.55
C GLU A 528 21.23 1.78 -33.21
N GLY A 529 21.31 0.45 -33.14
CA GLY A 529 21.65 -0.26 -31.91
C GLY A 529 20.47 -0.37 -30.94
N ASN A 530 20.80 -0.66 -29.68
CA ASN A 530 19.82 -0.98 -28.64
C ASN A 530 19.90 -0.06 -27.41
N LEU A 531 20.78 0.93 -27.41
CA LEU A 531 20.91 1.96 -26.37
C LEU A 531 20.89 3.33 -27.04
N ILE A 532 20.00 4.20 -26.58
CA ILE A 532 19.84 5.55 -27.10
C ILE A 532 20.04 6.53 -25.95
N HIS A 533 21.00 7.44 -26.11
CA HIS A 533 21.14 8.60 -25.24
C HIS A 533 20.39 9.79 -25.85
N VAL A 534 19.51 10.38 -25.06
CA VAL A 534 18.78 11.59 -25.46
C VAL A 534 19.75 12.77 -25.34
N ASP A 535 19.86 13.59 -26.39
CA ASP A 535 20.53 14.89 -26.31
C ASP A 535 19.64 15.86 -25.55
N VAL A 536 19.65 15.70 -24.22
CA VAL A 536 18.86 16.51 -23.31
C VAL A 536 19.21 17.96 -23.50
N ALA A 537 20.44 18.35 -23.88
CA ALA A 537 20.88 19.75 -23.97
C ALA A 537 20.47 20.46 -25.26
N GLY A 538 20.33 19.73 -26.37
CA GLY A 538 20.12 20.31 -27.71
C GLY A 538 18.76 20.01 -28.35
N THR A 539 18.02 19.01 -27.86
CA THR A 539 16.81 18.51 -28.52
C THR A 539 15.58 18.50 -27.61
N GLY A 540 14.42 18.11 -28.13
CA GLY A 540 13.16 18.05 -27.37
C GLY A 540 12.45 19.39 -27.23
N THR A 541 11.21 19.32 -26.77
CA THR A 541 10.33 20.47 -26.53
C THR A 541 10.22 20.74 -25.03
N LEU A 542 10.12 22.02 -24.69
CA LEU A 542 9.97 22.51 -23.32
C LEU A 542 8.59 23.14 -23.20
N SER A 543 7.83 22.71 -22.19
CA SER A 543 6.59 23.39 -21.79
C SER A 543 6.88 24.79 -21.23
N GLU A 544 5.83 25.60 -21.04
CA GLU A 544 5.97 26.93 -20.43
C GLU A 544 6.59 26.83 -19.03
N GLY A 545 7.53 27.72 -18.72
CA GLY A 545 8.20 27.71 -17.42
C GLY A 545 9.37 26.72 -17.29
N VAL A 546 9.64 25.89 -18.30
CA VAL A 546 10.82 25.00 -18.34
C VAL A 546 11.96 25.64 -19.14
N VAL A 547 13.17 25.56 -18.62
CA VAL A 547 14.37 26.19 -19.22
C VAL A 547 15.57 25.24 -19.22
N ARG A 548 16.57 25.59 -20.03
CA ARG A 548 17.89 24.94 -20.02
C ARG A 548 18.82 25.73 -19.12
N ASP A 549 19.50 25.07 -18.19
CA ASP A 549 20.55 25.67 -17.37
C ASP A 549 21.83 25.94 -18.20
N GLU A 550 22.80 26.62 -17.60
CA GLU A 550 24.08 26.97 -18.27
C GLU A 550 24.92 25.75 -18.68
N GLN A 551 24.66 24.59 -18.06
CA GLN A 551 25.34 23.32 -18.31
C GLN A 551 24.48 22.37 -19.18
N GLY A 552 23.42 22.88 -19.83
CA GLY A 552 22.55 22.13 -20.74
C GLY A 552 21.52 21.22 -20.09
N GLY A 553 21.41 21.21 -18.76
CA GLY A 553 20.37 20.47 -18.04
C GLY A 553 19.00 21.15 -18.19
N VAL A 554 17.93 20.39 -18.10
CA VAL A 554 16.56 20.91 -18.14
C VAL A 554 16.03 21.07 -16.72
N THR A 555 15.51 22.25 -16.40
CA THR A 555 15.03 22.62 -15.06
C THR A 555 13.87 23.61 -15.14
N LEU A 556 13.29 23.96 -14.00
CA LEU A 556 12.19 24.92 -13.88
C LEU A 556 12.73 26.35 -13.75
N ALA A 557 12.07 27.29 -14.42
CA ALA A 557 12.30 28.71 -14.19
C ALA A 557 11.89 29.09 -12.75
N GLU A 558 12.50 30.15 -12.22
CA GLU A 558 12.20 30.64 -10.88
C GLU A 558 10.70 30.94 -10.71
N GLY A 559 10.06 30.33 -9.72
CA GLY A 559 8.64 30.47 -9.41
C GLY A 559 7.70 29.53 -10.18
N THR A 560 8.22 28.67 -11.06
CA THR A 560 7.43 27.63 -11.73
C THR A 560 7.32 26.40 -10.83
N ALA A 561 6.11 25.91 -10.57
CA ALA A 561 5.86 24.76 -9.70
C ALA A 561 6.09 23.42 -10.42
N SER A 562 5.67 23.31 -11.68
CA SER A 562 5.74 22.08 -12.46
C SER A 562 6.05 22.40 -13.94
N GLY A 563 6.60 21.43 -14.66
CA GLY A 563 6.83 21.57 -16.10
C GLY A 563 7.39 20.31 -16.74
N VAL A 564 7.11 20.15 -18.03
CA VAL A 564 7.42 18.95 -18.83
C VAL A 564 8.51 19.23 -19.86
N TYR A 565 9.47 18.30 -19.96
CA TYR A 565 10.38 18.11 -21.08
C TYR A 565 9.93 16.92 -21.92
N THR A 566 9.77 17.09 -23.23
CA THR A 566 9.38 15.99 -24.13
C THR A 566 10.46 15.77 -25.18
N THR A 567 10.89 14.52 -25.38
CA THR A 567 11.92 14.20 -26.39
C THR A 567 11.37 14.32 -27.81
N PRO A 568 12.24 14.41 -28.83
CA PRO A 568 11.83 14.04 -30.19
C PRO A 568 11.30 12.61 -30.22
N VAL A 569 10.55 12.27 -31.27
CA VAL A 569 10.21 10.88 -31.58
C VAL A 569 11.47 10.17 -32.08
N TYR A 570 11.82 9.05 -31.45
CA TYR A 570 12.90 8.19 -31.91
C TYR A 570 12.33 6.98 -32.63
N GLU A 571 12.93 6.60 -33.76
CA GLU A 571 12.51 5.43 -34.55
C GLU A 571 13.69 4.48 -34.74
N SER A 572 13.56 3.27 -34.21
CA SER A 572 14.58 2.23 -34.33
C SER A 572 14.57 1.58 -35.72
N THR A 573 15.75 1.20 -36.19
CA THR A 573 15.94 0.48 -37.47
C THR A 573 15.41 -0.96 -37.45
N TRP A 574 15.03 -1.47 -36.28
CA TRP A 574 14.55 -2.83 -36.05
C TRP A 574 13.44 -2.83 -34.98
N ASP A 575 12.61 -3.88 -34.99
CA ASP A 575 11.46 -4.03 -34.09
C ASP A 575 11.86 -4.61 -32.73
N TRP A 576 11.35 -4.04 -31.64
CA TRP A 576 11.63 -4.45 -30.25
C TRP A 576 10.35 -4.65 -29.43
N GLU A 577 10.49 -5.27 -28.25
CA GLU A 577 9.38 -5.68 -27.38
C GLU A 577 9.49 -5.15 -25.94
N TYR A 578 10.71 -4.91 -25.45
CA TYR A 578 10.97 -4.43 -24.09
C TYR A 578 11.76 -3.13 -24.16
N LEU A 579 11.45 -2.22 -23.25
CA LEU A 579 12.15 -0.98 -23.04
C LEU A 579 12.44 -0.78 -21.55
N MET A 580 13.67 -0.38 -21.24
CA MET A 580 14.07 0.13 -19.93
C MET A 580 14.69 1.50 -20.10
N ALA A 581 14.22 2.49 -19.35
CA ALA A 581 14.76 3.84 -19.38
C ALA A 581 15.66 4.13 -18.16
N THR A 582 16.49 5.16 -18.27
CA THR A 582 17.35 5.65 -17.18
C THR A 582 17.19 7.16 -17.02
N LEU A 583 16.72 7.58 -15.86
CA LEU A 583 16.58 8.98 -15.46
C LEU A 583 17.84 9.46 -14.74
N GLY A 584 18.55 10.41 -15.34
CA GLY A 584 19.66 11.14 -14.72
C GLY A 584 19.19 12.53 -14.28
N ALA A 585 18.65 12.63 -13.07
CA ALA A 585 18.17 13.89 -12.51
C ALA A 585 18.63 14.09 -11.06
N VAL A 586 19.01 15.33 -10.72
CA VAL A 586 19.16 15.76 -9.33
C VAL A 586 17.85 16.40 -8.86
N THR A 587 17.42 16.08 -7.65
CA THR A 587 16.12 16.44 -7.04
C THR A 587 16.34 16.99 -5.62
N PRO A 588 16.90 18.20 -5.47
CA PRO A 588 17.17 18.79 -4.16
C PRO A 588 15.88 19.10 -3.37
N GLY A 589 15.94 18.98 -2.04
CA GLY A 589 14.77 19.20 -1.20
C GLY A 589 13.66 18.20 -1.54
N ALA A 590 12.40 18.62 -1.42
CA ALA A 590 11.23 17.81 -1.76
C ALA A 590 10.83 17.90 -3.23
N SER A 591 11.78 18.24 -4.12
CA SER A 591 11.53 18.27 -5.57
C SER A 591 11.58 16.84 -6.15
N SER A 592 11.00 16.67 -7.32
CA SER A 592 10.90 15.37 -7.96
C SER A 592 10.94 15.45 -9.48
N ALA A 593 11.26 14.31 -10.09
CA ALA A 593 11.15 14.10 -11.51
C ALA A 593 10.41 12.78 -11.76
N GLU A 594 9.51 12.79 -12.73
CA GLU A 594 8.74 11.63 -13.15
C GLU A 594 9.05 11.34 -14.60
N LEU A 595 9.45 10.09 -14.89
CA LEU A 595 9.83 9.66 -16.23
C LEU A 595 8.70 8.83 -16.83
N GLU A 596 8.28 9.24 -18.03
CA GLU A 596 7.21 8.59 -18.76
C GLU A 596 7.65 8.27 -20.19
N ALA A 597 7.10 7.21 -20.77
CA ALA A 597 7.32 6.84 -22.16
C ALA A 597 6.02 6.43 -22.84
N ARG A 598 5.86 6.81 -24.10
CA ARG A 598 4.83 6.26 -24.99
C ARG A 598 5.46 5.63 -26.20
N VAL A 599 4.81 4.62 -26.76
CA VAL A 599 5.35 3.80 -27.84
C VAL A 599 4.29 3.55 -28.90
N GLN A 600 4.71 3.43 -30.16
CA GLN A 600 3.80 3.06 -31.25
C GLN A 600 3.90 1.56 -31.49
N ALA A 601 3.05 0.79 -30.81
CA ALA A 601 2.97 -0.65 -31.01
C ALA A 601 2.33 -0.97 -32.37
N GLN A 602 2.86 -1.95 -33.12
CA GLN A 602 2.23 -2.36 -34.39
C GLN A 602 0.77 -2.82 -34.22
N GLU A 603 0.43 -3.46 -33.10
CA GLU A 603 -0.95 -3.87 -32.78
C GLU A 603 -1.90 -2.67 -32.63
N ALA A 604 -1.37 -1.50 -32.23
CA ALA A 604 -2.12 -0.25 -32.14
C ALA A 604 -2.39 0.39 -33.53
N GLN A 605 -1.98 -0.26 -34.63
CA GLN A 605 -2.19 0.18 -36.02
C GLN A 605 -1.69 1.62 -36.29
N GLY A 606 -0.58 1.99 -35.63
CA GLY A 606 0.00 3.32 -35.76
C GLY A 606 -0.51 4.35 -34.75
N ALA A 607 -1.33 3.97 -33.76
CA ALA A 607 -1.60 4.83 -32.61
C ALA A 607 -0.45 4.78 -31.59
N TRP A 608 -0.27 5.88 -30.86
CA TRP A 608 0.58 5.92 -29.67
C TRP A 608 -0.14 5.24 -28.51
N SER A 609 0.63 4.55 -27.66
CA SER A 609 0.18 4.15 -26.32
C SER A 609 -0.12 5.37 -25.45
N ASP A 610 -0.74 5.13 -24.30
CA ASP A 610 -0.71 6.12 -23.22
C ASP A 610 0.73 6.39 -22.77
N TRP A 611 0.91 7.50 -22.04
CA TRP A 611 2.17 7.81 -21.37
C TRP A 611 2.32 6.89 -20.18
N MET A 612 3.24 5.94 -20.28
CA MET A 612 3.51 4.94 -19.26
C MET A 612 4.56 5.47 -18.27
N THR A 613 4.26 5.49 -16.98
CA THR A 613 5.13 6.11 -15.96
C THR A 613 5.98 5.10 -15.17
N TRP A 614 7.27 5.42 -14.94
CA TRP A 614 8.07 4.77 -13.88
C TRP A 614 7.76 5.36 -12.49
N GLY A 615 6.82 6.30 -12.41
CA GLY A 615 6.39 6.96 -11.19
C GLY A 615 7.27 8.14 -10.78
N GLU A 616 6.79 8.85 -9.75
CA GLU A 616 7.48 10.01 -9.19
C GLU A 616 8.76 9.58 -8.47
N PHE A 617 9.89 10.23 -8.78
CA PHE A 617 11.19 9.89 -8.21
C PHE A 617 11.93 11.13 -7.67
N GLY A 618 12.40 11.05 -6.43
CA GLY A 618 13.29 12.08 -5.88
C GLY A 618 13.93 11.72 -4.54
N ALA A 619 14.89 12.55 -4.10
CA ALA A 619 15.57 12.34 -2.82
C ALA A 619 14.69 12.74 -1.61
N GLY A 620 13.81 13.73 -1.79
CA GLY A 620 12.97 14.30 -0.73
C GLY A 620 11.49 13.91 -0.72
N VAL A 621 11.07 13.09 -1.68
CA VAL A 621 9.66 12.67 -1.86
C VAL A 621 9.49 11.19 -1.55
N GLN A 622 8.24 10.74 -1.43
CA GLN A 622 7.92 9.32 -1.48
C GLN A 622 8.02 8.87 -2.92
N SER A 623 9.18 8.38 -3.35
CA SER A 623 9.26 7.79 -4.69
C SER A 623 8.36 6.57 -4.75
N MET A 624 7.51 6.47 -5.77
CA MET A 624 6.53 5.38 -5.89
C MET A 624 6.48 4.94 -7.35
N SER A 625 6.89 3.70 -7.63
CA SER A 625 6.69 3.14 -8.97
C SER A 625 5.23 2.78 -9.22
N GLY A 626 4.78 2.97 -10.46
CA GLY A 626 3.45 2.62 -10.93
C GLY A 626 3.44 1.36 -11.79
N THR A 627 2.26 0.77 -11.94
CA THR A 627 1.99 -0.28 -12.93
C THR A 627 0.79 0.13 -13.76
N GLU A 628 0.93 0.13 -15.08
CA GLU A 628 -0.08 0.65 -15.99
C GLU A 628 -0.27 -0.30 -17.17
N ASN A 629 -1.48 -0.31 -17.73
CA ASN A 629 -1.80 -1.12 -18.89
C ASN A 629 -2.89 -0.43 -19.72
N ASP A 630 -2.58 -0.17 -20.99
CA ASP A 630 -3.51 0.48 -21.93
C ASP A 630 -4.16 -0.49 -22.93
N GLY A 631 -3.89 -1.79 -22.78
CA GLY A 631 -4.35 -2.88 -23.65
C GLY A 631 -3.34 -3.30 -24.73
N TYR A 632 -2.30 -2.51 -25.00
CA TYR A 632 -1.23 -2.82 -25.96
C TYR A 632 0.16 -2.82 -25.33
N VAL A 633 0.34 -2.02 -24.29
CA VAL A 633 1.59 -1.81 -23.58
C VAL A 633 1.32 -2.01 -22.10
N GLU A 634 2.23 -2.68 -21.43
CA GLU A 634 2.23 -2.85 -20.00
C GLU A 634 3.50 -2.24 -19.42
N MET A 635 3.32 -1.38 -18.41
CA MET A 635 4.37 -0.95 -17.52
C MET A 635 4.28 -1.79 -16.25
N ASN A 636 5.34 -2.53 -15.96
CA ASN A 636 5.54 -3.05 -14.61
C ASN A 636 6.50 -2.13 -13.84
N THR A 637 6.86 -2.52 -12.61
CA THR A 637 7.77 -1.77 -11.74
C THR A 637 9.07 -1.29 -12.41
N ASP A 638 9.64 -2.10 -13.31
CA ASP A 638 10.98 -1.89 -13.85
C ASP A 638 10.99 -1.58 -15.35
N LEU A 639 10.03 -2.10 -16.10
CA LEU A 639 10.08 -2.28 -17.55
C LEU A 639 8.75 -1.91 -18.21
N LEU A 640 8.87 -1.27 -19.37
CA LEU A 640 7.79 -1.16 -20.34
C LEU A 640 7.91 -2.32 -21.34
N TYR A 641 6.83 -3.07 -21.56
CA TYR A 641 6.80 -4.11 -22.58
C TYR A 641 5.50 -4.15 -23.36
N LEU A 642 5.59 -4.68 -24.57
CA LEU A 642 4.46 -4.80 -25.49
C LEU A 642 3.69 -6.09 -25.21
N LEU A 643 2.37 -5.98 -25.15
CA LEU A 643 1.46 -7.12 -25.08
C LEU A 643 1.29 -7.75 -26.46
N GLY A 644 1.17 -9.08 -26.51
CA GLY A 644 0.94 -9.83 -27.75
C GLY A 644 1.85 -11.05 -27.93
N ASP A 645 1.71 -11.73 -29.06
CA ASP A 645 2.57 -12.85 -29.43
C ASP A 645 3.94 -12.31 -29.89
N SER A 646 5.05 -12.83 -29.34
CA SER A 646 6.42 -12.39 -29.68
C SER A 646 6.81 -12.56 -31.16
N SER A 647 5.99 -13.23 -31.96
CA SER A 647 6.12 -13.26 -33.42
C SER A 647 5.53 -12.02 -34.12
N VAL A 648 4.74 -11.21 -33.42
CA VAL A 648 4.02 -10.02 -33.92
C VAL A 648 4.17 -8.76 -33.03
N ALA A 649 4.63 -8.89 -31.78
CA ALA A 649 4.97 -7.75 -30.92
C ALA A 649 6.20 -7.00 -31.48
N ASN A 650 5.97 -5.79 -31.99
CA ASN A 650 6.96 -5.02 -32.72
C ASN A 650 6.66 -3.52 -32.56
N ALA A 651 7.38 -2.81 -31.71
CA ALA A 651 7.44 -1.35 -31.73
C ALA A 651 8.69 -0.88 -32.46
N ARG A 652 8.61 0.31 -33.06
CA ARG A 652 9.78 1.03 -33.59
C ARG A 652 9.89 2.44 -33.06
N ARG A 653 8.76 3.07 -32.75
CA ARG A 653 8.73 4.46 -32.30
C ARG A 653 8.53 4.53 -30.80
N VAL A 654 9.32 5.38 -30.17
CA VAL A 654 9.21 5.74 -28.76
C VAL A 654 9.38 7.23 -28.61
N GLN A 655 8.69 7.80 -27.65
CA GLN A 655 8.93 9.13 -27.16
C GLN A 655 8.91 9.11 -25.64
N LEU A 656 9.80 9.89 -25.03
CA LEU A 656 9.89 10.00 -23.58
C LEU A 656 9.48 11.42 -23.19
N ARG A 657 8.90 11.56 -22.00
CA ARG A 657 8.74 12.87 -21.35
C ARG A 657 9.17 12.77 -19.90
N VAL A 658 9.63 13.89 -19.37
CA VAL A 658 10.01 14.02 -17.96
C VAL A 658 9.24 15.18 -17.37
N THR A 659 8.41 14.89 -16.38
CA THR A 659 7.68 15.89 -15.60
C THR A 659 8.53 16.27 -14.39
N LEU A 660 8.87 17.55 -14.29
CA LEU A 660 9.70 18.15 -13.24
C LEU A 660 8.80 18.90 -12.27
N ARG A 661 8.98 18.71 -10.96
CA ARG A 661 8.20 19.38 -9.91
C ARG A 661 9.13 20.02 -8.88
N ALA A 662 8.93 21.31 -8.62
CA ALA A 662 9.63 22.04 -7.57
C ALA A 662 8.96 21.80 -6.21
N ASP A 663 9.72 21.95 -5.13
CA ASP A 663 9.15 21.92 -3.78
C ASP A 663 8.62 23.30 -3.33
N GLU A 664 7.95 23.32 -2.17
CA GLU A 664 7.41 24.55 -1.59
C GLU A 664 8.48 25.61 -1.26
N ALA A 665 9.74 25.19 -1.08
CA ALA A 665 10.88 26.09 -0.85
C ALA A 665 11.48 26.63 -2.16
N GLY A 666 10.97 26.20 -3.32
CA GLY A 666 11.45 26.58 -4.63
C GLY A 666 12.70 25.82 -5.09
N ASN A 667 13.06 24.72 -4.43
CA ASN A 667 14.09 23.81 -4.95
C ASN A 667 13.54 23.14 -6.21
N ALA A 668 14.28 23.23 -7.31
CA ALA A 668 13.88 22.68 -8.60
C ALA A 668 14.79 21.51 -8.99
N PRO A 669 14.23 20.46 -9.63
CA PRO A 669 15.01 19.34 -10.13
C PRO A 669 15.76 19.77 -11.39
N VAL A 670 16.86 19.07 -11.70
CA VAL A 670 17.61 19.26 -12.95
C VAL A 670 17.80 17.92 -13.63
N LEU A 671 17.15 17.74 -14.77
CA LEU A 671 17.37 16.62 -15.69
C LEU A 671 18.66 16.88 -16.49
N PHE A 672 19.67 16.04 -16.32
CA PHE A 672 20.96 16.19 -17.01
C PHE A 672 21.34 14.95 -17.84
N GLY A 673 20.67 13.81 -17.63
CA GLY A 673 20.86 12.60 -18.41
C GLY A 673 19.52 11.90 -18.64
N LEU A 674 19.31 11.39 -19.85
CA LEU A 674 18.18 10.54 -20.18
C LEU A 674 18.60 9.54 -21.25
N SER A 675 18.34 8.27 -21.01
CA SER A 675 18.60 7.22 -21.99
C SER A 675 17.57 6.11 -21.89
N TYR A 676 17.46 5.31 -22.94
CA TYR A 676 16.68 4.08 -22.89
C TYR A 676 17.36 2.98 -23.69
N THR A 677 17.10 1.73 -23.29
CA THR A 677 17.57 0.53 -23.96
C THR A 677 16.40 -0.36 -24.34
N ILE A 678 16.50 -1.00 -25.49
CA ILE A 678 15.46 -1.84 -26.08
C ILE A 678 15.98 -3.26 -26.35
N LYS A 679 15.09 -4.27 -26.31
CA LYS A 679 15.42 -5.65 -26.69
C LYS A 679 14.19 -6.42 -27.17
N LYS A 680 14.41 -7.59 -27.75
CA LYS A 680 13.37 -8.64 -27.86
C LYS A 680 13.27 -9.47 -26.57
N ALA A 681 12.23 -10.29 -26.44
CA ALA A 681 12.05 -11.22 -25.32
C ALA A 681 13.26 -12.14 -25.14
N ALA A 682 13.79 -12.67 -26.24
CA ALA A 682 14.97 -13.51 -26.22
C ALA A 682 16.23 -12.64 -26.10
N TYR A 683 17.10 -12.99 -25.14
CA TYR A 683 18.42 -12.39 -25.04
C TYR A 683 19.22 -12.64 -26.34
N SER A 684 19.80 -11.57 -26.90
CA SER A 684 20.69 -11.61 -28.05
C SER A 684 21.83 -10.62 -27.86
N ALA A 685 23.08 -11.11 -27.89
CA ALA A 685 24.26 -10.27 -27.86
C ALA A 685 24.46 -9.46 -29.17
N ASP A 686 23.87 -9.94 -30.27
CA ASP A 686 24.01 -9.33 -31.59
C ASP A 686 23.21 -8.02 -31.73
N GLU A 687 22.27 -7.77 -30.82
CA GLU A 687 21.48 -6.52 -30.77
C GLU A 687 22.28 -5.36 -30.16
N ALA A 688 23.35 -5.67 -29.41
CA ALA A 688 24.04 -4.70 -28.58
C ALA A 688 25.11 -3.91 -29.34
N VAL A 689 25.01 -2.59 -29.29
CA VAL A 689 26.02 -1.67 -29.86
C VAL A 689 26.51 -0.75 -28.74
N TYR A 690 27.82 -0.73 -28.52
CA TYR A 690 28.41 0.19 -27.57
C TYR A 690 28.36 1.63 -28.11
N THR A 691 27.84 2.56 -27.31
CA THR A 691 27.62 3.97 -27.69
C THR A 691 28.68 4.92 -27.13
N GLY A 692 29.65 4.41 -26.37
CA GLY A 692 30.75 5.21 -25.81
C GLY A 692 31.89 5.49 -26.80
N GLN A 693 33.04 5.92 -26.27
CA GLN A 693 34.15 6.47 -27.07
C GLN A 693 35.12 5.40 -27.57
N THR A 694 35.39 4.37 -26.77
CA THR A 694 36.38 3.34 -27.12
C THR A 694 35.78 2.29 -28.05
N ALA A 695 36.34 2.15 -29.26
CA ALA A 695 35.98 1.08 -30.20
C ALA A 695 36.57 -0.28 -29.77
N ALA A 696 35.89 -1.39 -30.09
CA ALA A 696 36.30 -2.74 -29.70
C ALA A 696 37.69 -3.14 -30.24
N ASP A 697 38.08 -2.65 -31.42
CA ASP A 697 39.39 -2.89 -32.03
C ASP A 697 40.50 -1.94 -31.52
N ALA A 698 40.13 -0.97 -30.67
CA ALA A 698 41.02 0.02 -30.07
C ALA A 698 41.18 -0.16 -28.55
N LEU A 699 40.71 -1.27 -27.97
CA LEU A 699 40.79 -1.55 -26.54
C LEU A 699 42.26 -1.58 -26.04
N PRO A 700 42.60 -0.86 -24.96
CA PRO A 700 43.92 -0.98 -24.33
C PRO A 700 44.11 -2.38 -23.76
N ALA A 701 45.37 -2.80 -23.61
CA ALA A 701 45.71 -4.13 -23.08
C ALA A 701 45.18 -4.37 -21.66
N SER A 702 44.96 -3.30 -20.89
CA SER A 702 44.36 -3.34 -19.56
C SER A 702 43.74 -1.99 -19.25
N ALA A 703 42.62 -1.99 -18.53
CA ALA A 703 42.04 -0.81 -17.92
C ALA A 703 41.37 -1.21 -16.61
N SER A 704 41.32 -0.29 -15.65
CA SER A 704 40.61 -0.48 -14.39
C SER A 704 40.17 0.86 -13.82
N VAL A 705 39.18 0.78 -12.95
CA VAL A 705 38.73 1.86 -12.08
C VAL A 705 38.92 1.42 -10.62
N ASP A 706 39.07 2.39 -9.72
CA ASP A 706 39.20 2.09 -8.30
C ASP A 706 37.91 1.45 -7.77
N ILE A 707 38.01 0.51 -6.84
CA ILE A 707 36.86 -0.16 -6.22
C ILE A 707 37.08 -0.31 -4.73
N LEU A 708 36.05 0.01 -3.95
CA LEU A 708 35.98 -0.30 -2.52
C LEU A 708 34.93 -1.39 -2.30
N PRO A 709 35.34 -2.62 -1.97
CA PRO A 709 34.39 -3.67 -1.60
C PRO A 709 33.65 -3.32 -0.30
N THR A 710 32.32 -3.42 -0.32
CA THR A 710 31.44 -3.18 0.84
C THR A 710 30.41 -4.31 0.99
N SER A 711 29.78 -4.41 2.17
CA SER A 711 28.77 -5.43 2.48
C SER A 711 27.53 -4.79 3.08
N SER A 712 26.36 -5.06 2.48
CA SER A 712 25.05 -4.66 3.01
C SER A 712 24.73 -5.31 4.37
N TYR A 713 25.28 -6.50 4.64
CA TYR A 713 25.05 -7.25 5.90
C TYR A 713 25.71 -6.60 7.12
N GLY A 714 26.73 -5.76 6.90
CA GLY A 714 27.40 -5.00 7.95
C GLY A 714 26.63 -3.75 8.38
N ALA A 715 25.67 -3.29 7.57
CA ALA A 715 24.88 -2.10 7.84
C ALA A 715 23.72 -2.38 8.80
N ALA A 716 23.31 -1.37 9.57
CA ALA A 716 22.12 -1.36 10.43
C ALA A 716 21.89 -2.64 11.29
N ASN A 717 22.96 -3.29 11.74
CA ASN A 717 22.90 -4.52 12.54
C ASN A 717 22.09 -5.66 11.88
N GLY A 718 22.07 -5.70 10.55
CA GLY A 718 21.38 -6.69 9.72
C GLY A 718 19.95 -6.33 9.31
N SER A 719 19.38 -5.18 9.71
CA SER A 719 18.01 -4.80 9.28
C SER A 719 17.92 -4.44 7.79
N MET A 720 19.06 -4.17 7.15
CA MET A 720 19.18 -3.93 5.70
C MET A 720 19.88 -5.09 4.99
N ALA A 721 19.94 -6.26 5.63
CA ALA A 721 20.44 -7.47 5.01
C ALA A 721 19.60 -7.79 3.76
N GLY A 722 20.26 -7.91 2.60
CA GLY A 722 19.59 -8.18 1.32
C GLY A 722 19.47 -7.00 0.36
N TRP A 723 19.81 -5.77 0.80
CA TRP A 723 19.80 -4.55 -0.01
C TRP A 723 21.04 -4.47 -0.92
N ASN A 724 21.19 -5.50 -1.76
CA ASN A 724 22.40 -5.73 -2.56
C ASN A 724 22.48 -4.81 -3.78
N PHE A 725 21.33 -4.26 -4.23
CA PHE A 725 21.27 -3.28 -5.30
C PHE A 725 21.83 -1.93 -4.87
N GLU A 726 21.43 -1.49 -3.69
CA GLU A 726 21.93 -0.27 -3.07
C GLU A 726 23.42 -0.42 -2.75
N ASN A 727 23.86 -1.61 -2.33
CA ASN A 727 25.28 -1.90 -2.11
C ASN A 727 26.07 -1.88 -3.43
N MET A 728 25.51 -2.45 -4.51
CA MET A 728 26.10 -2.36 -5.84
C MET A 728 26.26 -0.90 -6.27
N MET A 729 25.20 -0.10 -6.12
CA MET A 729 25.19 1.30 -6.52
C MET A 729 26.16 2.14 -5.67
N LEU A 730 26.25 1.90 -4.36
CA LEU A 730 27.24 2.52 -3.47
C LEU A 730 28.66 2.29 -3.98
N MET A 731 29.03 1.02 -4.21
CA MET A 731 30.38 0.68 -4.71
C MET A 731 30.68 1.37 -6.04
N MET A 732 29.70 1.39 -6.95
CA MET A 732 29.84 2.04 -8.25
C MET A 732 30.00 3.57 -8.15
N LEU A 733 29.27 4.23 -7.26
CA LEU A 733 29.38 5.69 -7.03
C LEU A 733 30.72 6.06 -6.38
N ASP A 734 31.15 5.30 -5.37
CA ASP A 734 32.44 5.51 -4.69
C ASP A 734 33.62 5.29 -5.65
N SER A 735 33.52 4.30 -6.55
CA SER A 735 34.46 4.07 -7.66
C SER A 735 34.59 5.27 -8.59
N GLN A 736 33.53 6.08 -8.72
CA GLN A 736 33.49 7.28 -9.54
C GLN A 736 33.81 8.56 -8.75
N GLY A 737 34.38 8.41 -7.55
CA GLY A 737 34.89 9.51 -6.75
C GLY A 737 33.93 10.02 -5.67
N ALA A 738 32.72 9.46 -5.56
CA ALA A 738 31.81 9.78 -4.46
C ALA A 738 32.39 9.31 -3.11
N ASP A 739 31.86 9.83 -2.02
CA ASP A 739 32.23 9.46 -0.66
C ASP A 739 30.97 9.38 0.19
N LEU A 740 30.22 8.30 0.01
CA LEU A 740 28.83 8.16 0.47
C LEU A 740 28.71 7.19 1.65
N LEU A 741 27.61 7.34 2.41
CA LEU A 741 27.14 6.32 3.33
C LEU A 741 26.21 5.35 2.60
N PHE A 742 26.18 4.09 3.04
CA PHE A 742 25.23 3.11 2.50
C PHE A 742 23.78 3.58 2.69
N GLU A 743 23.46 4.13 3.86
CA GLU A 743 22.14 4.63 4.24
C GLU A 743 21.69 5.80 3.36
N GLU A 744 22.63 6.64 2.91
CA GLU A 744 22.32 7.75 1.99
C GLU A 744 21.86 7.22 0.64
N VAL A 745 22.55 6.22 0.08
CA VAL A 745 22.17 5.56 -1.18
C VAL A 745 20.90 4.74 -1.00
N ALA A 746 20.73 4.13 0.16
CA ALA A 746 19.63 3.21 0.40
C ALA A 746 18.29 3.93 0.60
N LEU A 747 18.25 4.95 1.46
CA LEU A 747 17.01 5.61 1.86
C LEU A 747 16.51 6.68 0.89
N ASN A 748 17.42 7.35 0.16
CA ASN A 748 17.03 8.41 -0.77
C ASN A 748 16.69 7.83 -2.14
N GLY A 749 15.50 8.15 -2.65
CA GLY A 749 14.94 7.48 -3.83
C GLY A 749 14.53 6.03 -3.56
N TYR A 750 14.20 5.70 -2.30
CA TYR A 750 13.59 4.42 -1.94
C TYR A 750 12.18 4.33 -2.53
N ASP A 751 11.84 3.18 -3.10
CA ASP A 751 10.52 2.95 -3.67
C ASP A 751 9.54 2.53 -2.56
N TYR A 752 8.56 3.38 -2.26
CA TYR A 752 7.58 3.15 -1.20
C TYR A 752 6.44 2.21 -1.62
N SER A 753 6.29 1.90 -2.92
CA SER A 753 5.27 0.95 -3.39
C SER A 753 5.78 -0.49 -3.32
N VAL A 754 6.95 -0.76 -3.92
CA VAL A 754 7.51 -2.12 -4.03
C VAL A 754 8.62 -2.40 -3.01
N GLY A 755 9.29 -1.36 -2.52
CA GLY A 755 10.40 -1.49 -1.58
C GLY A 755 11.77 -1.64 -2.25
N TRP A 756 12.60 -2.55 -1.73
CA TRP A 756 13.92 -2.82 -2.29
C TRP A 756 13.82 -3.73 -3.52
N GLY A 757 14.72 -3.56 -4.49
CA GLY A 757 14.78 -4.40 -5.68
C GLY A 757 14.14 -3.83 -6.94
N ASN A 758 13.74 -2.55 -6.96
CA ASN A 758 13.39 -1.82 -8.17
C ASN A 758 14.67 -1.52 -8.99
N TRP A 759 14.79 -2.18 -10.14
CA TRP A 759 15.94 -2.16 -11.04
C TRP A 759 16.10 -0.82 -11.73
N ALA A 760 15.01 -0.13 -12.05
CA ALA A 760 15.05 1.19 -12.67
C ALA A 760 15.52 2.24 -11.67
N TYR A 761 14.93 2.27 -10.47
CA TYR A 761 15.29 3.24 -9.44
C TYR A 761 16.72 3.04 -8.95
N THR A 762 17.22 1.80 -8.94
CA THR A 762 18.62 1.51 -8.60
C THR A 762 19.59 2.37 -9.40
N ILE A 763 19.41 2.49 -10.73
CA ILE A 763 20.29 3.30 -11.58
C ILE A 763 19.93 4.78 -11.56
N PHE A 764 18.66 5.14 -11.31
CA PHE A 764 18.24 6.54 -11.15
C PHE A 764 18.93 7.19 -9.94
N LYS A 765 19.26 6.41 -8.91
CA LYS A 765 20.05 6.87 -7.75
C LYS A 765 21.40 7.45 -8.15
N ALA A 766 22.05 6.95 -9.20
CA ALA A 766 23.26 7.60 -9.70
C ALA A 766 23.00 9.05 -10.15
N GLY A 767 21.83 9.29 -10.74
CA GLY A 767 21.30 10.62 -11.05
C GLY A 767 21.15 11.50 -9.82
N LEU A 768 20.60 10.97 -8.71
CA LEU A 768 20.45 11.72 -7.45
C LEU A 768 21.77 12.26 -6.92
N PHE A 769 22.85 11.48 -7.06
CA PHE A 769 24.20 11.87 -6.67
C PHE A 769 24.95 12.65 -7.77
N GLY A 770 24.28 12.93 -8.90
CA GLY A 770 24.77 13.76 -9.98
C GLY A 770 25.76 13.08 -10.92
N HIS A 771 25.77 11.75 -10.98
CA HIS A 771 26.62 10.96 -11.88
C HIS A 771 25.94 10.68 -13.22
N GLU A 772 26.73 10.67 -14.30
CA GLU A 772 26.30 10.11 -15.57
C GLU A 772 26.04 8.61 -15.40
N ALA A 773 24.89 8.12 -15.85
CA ALA A 773 24.54 6.71 -15.72
C ALA A 773 23.55 6.26 -16.80
N TYR A 774 23.60 4.97 -17.14
CA TYR A 774 22.67 4.35 -18.07
C TYR A 774 22.61 2.83 -17.86
N THR A 775 21.48 2.23 -18.24
CA THR A 775 21.34 0.77 -18.39
C THR A 775 21.41 0.38 -19.86
N GLN A 776 22.03 -0.76 -20.16
CA GLN A 776 22.11 -1.31 -21.51
C GLN A 776 21.81 -2.81 -21.53
N TYR A 777 20.96 -3.27 -22.45
CA TYR A 777 20.77 -4.70 -22.71
C TYR A 777 21.86 -5.31 -23.60
N GLY A 778 21.95 -6.64 -23.59
CA GLY A 778 22.85 -7.38 -24.47
C GLY A 778 24.32 -7.29 -24.06
N ALA A 779 24.60 -7.15 -22.77
CA ALA A 779 25.95 -7.05 -22.22
C ALA A 779 26.86 -8.17 -22.77
N THR A 780 28.05 -7.80 -23.23
CA THR A 780 29.10 -8.73 -23.64
C THR A 780 30.40 -8.38 -22.95
N PRO A 781 31.36 -9.32 -22.84
CA PRO A 781 32.69 -8.99 -22.34
C PRO A 781 33.35 -7.82 -23.09
N ASP A 782 33.09 -7.65 -24.39
CA ASP A 782 33.64 -6.54 -25.17
C ASP A 782 33.01 -5.20 -24.77
N LEU A 783 31.69 -5.14 -24.63
CA LEU A 783 30.98 -3.95 -24.13
C LEU A 783 31.45 -3.56 -22.72
N VAL A 784 31.65 -4.54 -21.84
CA VAL A 784 32.18 -4.32 -20.49
C VAL A 784 33.59 -3.72 -20.56
N ARG A 785 34.48 -4.25 -21.41
CA ARG A 785 35.82 -3.68 -21.61
C ARG A 785 35.77 -2.26 -22.16
N GLN A 786 34.90 -1.97 -23.11
CA GLN A 786 34.76 -0.64 -23.71
C GLN A 786 34.28 0.37 -22.65
N ALA A 787 33.30 0.01 -21.81
CA ALA A 787 32.84 0.83 -20.71
C ALA A 787 33.95 1.14 -19.70
N ILE A 788 34.71 0.13 -19.28
CA ILE A 788 35.83 0.32 -18.34
C ILE A 788 36.97 1.13 -18.98
N ALA A 789 37.25 0.93 -20.26
CA ALA A 789 38.27 1.69 -20.99
C ALA A 789 37.90 3.18 -21.12
N ASP A 790 36.61 3.51 -21.17
CA ASP A 790 36.10 4.88 -21.11
C ASP A 790 36.12 5.48 -19.69
N GLY A 791 36.53 4.71 -18.68
CA GLY A 791 36.64 5.13 -17.28
C GLY A 791 35.36 4.90 -16.46
N ASN A 792 34.39 4.17 -16.99
CA ASN A 792 33.15 3.85 -16.27
C ASN A 792 33.29 2.58 -15.44
N ILE A 793 32.39 2.40 -14.46
CA ILE A 793 32.24 1.17 -13.68
C ILE A 793 30.99 0.42 -14.13
N VAL A 794 31.03 -0.92 -14.14
CA VAL A 794 29.95 -1.76 -14.70
C VAL A 794 29.39 -2.75 -13.67
N GLY A 795 28.08 -2.68 -13.43
CA GLY A 795 27.31 -3.68 -12.68
C GLY A 795 26.61 -4.67 -13.61
N LEU A 796 26.59 -5.96 -13.27
CA LEU A 796 26.02 -7.03 -14.08
C LEU A 796 25.19 -8.03 -13.27
N TYR A 797 24.17 -8.58 -13.91
CA TYR A 797 23.52 -9.83 -13.48
C TYR A 797 24.23 -11.05 -14.09
N VAL A 798 24.55 -12.02 -13.24
CA VAL A 798 25.35 -13.19 -13.62
C VAL A 798 24.83 -14.48 -12.99
N ASP A 799 24.99 -15.59 -13.70
CA ASP A 799 24.84 -16.94 -13.16
C ASP A 799 26.02 -17.28 -12.24
N GLY A 800 25.73 -17.52 -10.96
CA GLY A 800 26.72 -17.83 -9.93
C GLY A 800 27.34 -19.23 -10.05
N GLY A 801 26.80 -20.10 -10.91
CA GLY A 801 27.40 -21.39 -11.27
C GLY A 801 28.50 -21.27 -12.34
N ALA A 802 28.48 -20.20 -13.14
CA ALA A 802 29.44 -19.96 -14.21
C ALA A 802 30.67 -19.17 -13.75
N ILE A 803 30.51 -18.26 -12.78
CA ILE A 803 31.61 -17.60 -12.06
C ILE A 803 31.39 -17.69 -10.55
N PRO A 804 32.44 -17.86 -9.73
CA PRO A 804 32.30 -17.91 -8.28
C PRO A 804 31.62 -16.66 -7.73
N THR A 805 30.54 -16.84 -6.97
CA THR A 805 29.86 -15.75 -6.28
C THR A 805 29.66 -16.13 -4.81
N THR A 806 29.66 -15.13 -3.93
CA THR A 806 29.42 -15.33 -2.50
C THR A 806 27.96 -15.73 -2.24
N ASN A 807 27.70 -16.41 -1.12
CA ASN A 807 26.37 -16.87 -0.71
C ASN A 807 25.61 -17.84 -1.66
N ASN A 808 26.31 -18.75 -2.37
CA ASN A 808 25.83 -20.00 -3.02
C ASN A 808 24.40 -19.99 -3.60
N GLY A 809 24.07 -19.00 -4.45
CA GLY A 809 22.86 -19.01 -5.27
C GLY A 809 23.19 -19.09 -6.75
N ASP A 810 22.31 -19.70 -7.55
CA ASP A 810 22.45 -19.82 -9.02
C ASP A 810 22.40 -18.45 -9.74
N THR A 811 22.11 -17.34 -9.04
CA THR A 811 22.05 -15.98 -9.60
C THR A 811 22.62 -14.92 -8.64
N SER A 812 23.46 -14.02 -9.15
CA SER A 812 24.09 -12.94 -8.37
C SER A 812 24.28 -11.65 -9.18
N GLN A 813 24.58 -10.55 -8.48
CA GLN A 813 25.04 -9.29 -9.06
C GLN A 813 26.51 -9.07 -8.74
N VAL A 814 27.28 -8.67 -9.74
CA VAL A 814 28.71 -8.36 -9.59
C VAL A 814 29.02 -6.98 -10.17
N VAL A 815 30.04 -6.34 -9.62
CA VAL A 815 30.62 -5.12 -10.19
C VAL A 815 31.95 -5.48 -10.83
N VAL A 816 32.07 -5.30 -12.14
CA VAL A 816 33.32 -5.48 -12.89
C VAL A 816 34.06 -4.15 -12.94
N TYR A 817 35.29 -4.16 -12.44
CA TYR A 817 36.07 -2.92 -12.23
C TYR A 817 37.41 -2.91 -12.98
N GLY A 818 37.80 -4.03 -13.60
CA GLY A 818 39.04 -4.08 -14.37
C GLY A 818 39.11 -5.25 -15.34
N TYR A 819 39.99 -5.12 -16.32
CA TYR A 819 40.35 -6.21 -17.21
C TYR A 819 41.81 -6.16 -17.63
N GLU A 820 42.35 -7.31 -18.03
CA GLU A 820 43.71 -7.46 -18.55
C GLU A 820 43.73 -8.46 -19.71
N THR A 821 44.45 -8.11 -20.78
CA THR A 821 44.72 -8.94 -21.96
C THR A 821 46.19 -9.36 -21.95
N ALA A 822 46.43 -10.66 -21.73
CA ALA A 822 47.75 -11.23 -21.73
C ALA A 822 48.39 -11.25 -23.13
N GLN A 823 49.71 -11.50 -23.21
CA GLN A 823 50.46 -11.50 -24.48
C GLN A 823 49.99 -12.57 -25.47
N ASP A 824 49.39 -13.66 -24.99
CA ASP A 824 48.80 -14.73 -25.80
C ASP A 824 47.36 -14.44 -26.24
N GLY A 825 46.81 -13.29 -25.85
CA GLY A 825 45.47 -12.83 -26.18
C GLY A 825 44.39 -13.23 -25.18
N THR A 826 44.73 -13.95 -24.10
CA THR A 826 43.75 -14.30 -23.06
C THR A 826 43.30 -13.05 -22.30
N VAL A 827 41.98 -12.84 -22.22
CA VAL A 827 41.37 -11.73 -21.50
C VAL A 827 40.79 -12.23 -20.18
N THR A 828 41.09 -11.50 -19.11
CA THR A 828 40.56 -11.75 -17.76
C THR A 828 39.93 -10.50 -17.17
N PHE A 829 38.91 -10.68 -16.34
CA PHE A 829 38.15 -9.61 -15.70
C PHE A 829 38.23 -9.73 -14.19
N ASP A 830 38.40 -8.61 -13.51
CA ASP A 830 38.35 -8.51 -12.06
C ASP A 830 36.98 -7.96 -11.64
N TYR A 831 36.33 -8.62 -10.67
CA TYR A 831 35.00 -8.26 -10.19
C TYR A 831 34.86 -8.38 -8.68
N VAL A 832 33.84 -7.72 -8.13
CA VAL A 832 33.43 -7.82 -6.73
C VAL A 832 31.98 -8.29 -6.61
N CYS A 833 31.73 -9.20 -5.68
CA CYS A 833 30.39 -9.71 -5.35
C CYS A 833 29.67 -8.72 -4.45
N THR A 834 28.44 -8.36 -4.82
CA THR A 834 27.63 -7.38 -4.10
C THR A 834 26.93 -7.97 -2.86
N LYS A 835 26.84 -9.30 -2.79
CA LYS A 835 26.09 -10.07 -1.78
C LYS A 835 26.96 -10.64 -0.66
N GLY A 836 28.25 -10.33 -0.60
CA GLY A 836 29.12 -10.89 0.43
C GLY A 836 28.69 -10.49 1.84
N ASP A 837 28.69 -11.43 2.78
CA ASP A 837 28.53 -11.08 4.20
C ASP A 837 29.81 -10.43 4.77
N VAL A 838 29.74 -9.96 6.02
CA VAL A 838 30.86 -9.28 6.68
C VAL A 838 32.11 -10.17 6.76
N SER A 839 31.94 -11.47 6.99
CA SER A 839 33.05 -12.41 7.11
C SER A 839 33.71 -12.71 5.76
N GLU A 840 32.90 -12.80 4.70
CA GLU A 840 33.38 -12.95 3.32
C GLU A 840 34.11 -11.69 2.86
N LEU A 841 33.60 -10.51 3.23
CA LEU A 841 34.26 -9.23 2.97
C LEU A 841 35.62 -9.15 3.68
N GLU A 842 35.68 -9.44 4.98
CA GLU A 842 36.91 -9.45 5.78
C GLU A 842 37.95 -10.45 5.25
N ALA A 843 37.49 -11.60 4.74
CA ALA A 843 38.35 -12.61 4.14
C ALA A 843 38.80 -12.26 2.70
N GLY A 844 38.23 -11.21 2.09
CA GLY A 844 38.43 -10.86 0.68
C GLY A 844 37.77 -11.85 -0.30
N ALA A 845 36.87 -12.72 0.17
CA ALA A 845 36.18 -13.72 -0.63
C ALA A 845 35.17 -13.11 -1.62
N VAL A 846 34.82 -11.84 -1.43
CA VAL A 846 33.97 -11.06 -2.35
C VAL A 846 34.68 -10.69 -3.65
N LEU A 847 36.02 -10.73 -3.69
CA LEU A 847 36.80 -10.39 -4.87
C LEU A 847 37.03 -11.64 -5.72
N GLY A 848 36.77 -11.51 -7.03
CA GLY A 848 36.89 -12.60 -7.98
C GLY A 848 37.60 -12.18 -9.27
N ARG A 849 38.05 -13.20 -10.01
CA ARG A 849 38.61 -13.05 -11.36
C ARG A 849 38.09 -14.17 -12.25
N CYS A 850 37.72 -13.84 -13.48
CA CYS A 850 37.23 -14.81 -14.47
C CYS A 850 37.79 -14.54 -15.87
N THR A 851 37.71 -15.53 -16.76
CA THR A 851 38.06 -15.35 -18.18
C THR A 851 36.91 -14.72 -18.96
N GLN A 852 37.19 -14.24 -20.17
CA GLN A 852 36.18 -13.76 -21.10
C GLN A 852 35.09 -14.80 -21.40
N GLU A 853 35.44 -16.07 -21.57
CA GLU A 853 34.48 -17.14 -21.82
C GLU A 853 33.58 -17.39 -20.61
N GLU A 854 34.14 -17.36 -19.40
CA GLU A 854 33.39 -17.54 -18.15
C GLU A 854 32.43 -16.38 -17.91
N LEU A 855 32.86 -15.13 -18.12
CA LEU A 855 31.98 -13.96 -18.00
C LEU A 855 30.84 -14.01 -19.03
N ALA A 856 31.14 -14.35 -20.28
CA ALA A 856 30.12 -14.52 -21.31
C ALA A 856 29.10 -15.61 -20.95
N ALA A 857 29.57 -16.75 -20.43
CA ALA A 857 28.71 -17.82 -19.96
C ALA A 857 27.85 -17.38 -18.76
N ALA A 858 28.40 -16.60 -17.83
CA ALA A 858 27.68 -16.11 -16.67
C ALA A 858 26.58 -15.11 -17.03
N ILE A 859 26.85 -14.16 -17.94
CA ILE A 859 25.84 -13.22 -18.44
C ILE A 859 24.70 -13.96 -19.16
N ALA A 860 25.07 -14.88 -20.06
CA ALA A 860 24.09 -15.65 -20.84
C ALA A 860 23.37 -16.73 -20.01
N GLY A 861 23.94 -17.17 -18.89
CA GLY A 861 23.39 -18.20 -18.01
C GLY A 861 22.33 -17.69 -17.04
N TYR A 862 22.26 -16.38 -16.81
CA TYR A 862 21.32 -15.80 -15.84
C TYR A 862 19.87 -16.21 -16.15
N GLY A 863 19.19 -16.73 -15.12
CA GLY A 863 17.95 -17.51 -15.27
C GLY A 863 16.69 -16.70 -15.54
N ASN A 864 16.59 -15.47 -15.04
CA ASN A 864 15.43 -14.61 -15.28
C ASN A 864 15.64 -13.82 -16.59
N ALA A 865 14.73 -14.00 -17.55
CA ALA A 865 14.81 -13.42 -18.89
C ALA A 865 14.75 -11.88 -18.91
N ASN A 866 14.12 -11.24 -17.92
CA ASN A 866 13.87 -9.80 -17.92
C ASN A 866 15.17 -8.99 -17.77
N PRO A 867 15.98 -9.13 -16.71
CA PRO A 867 17.23 -8.40 -16.56
C PRO A 867 18.41 -9.15 -17.21
N LYS A 868 18.15 -10.27 -17.89
CA LYS A 868 19.19 -11.06 -18.55
C LYS A 868 19.99 -10.21 -19.52
N GLY A 869 21.30 -10.13 -19.29
CA GLY A 869 22.19 -9.33 -20.12
C GLY A 869 22.04 -7.83 -19.93
N ALA A 870 21.38 -7.35 -18.88
CA ALA A 870 21.43 -5.94 -18.50
C ALA A 870 22.77 -5.62 -17.85
N MET A 871 23.40 -4.52 -18.28
CA MET A 871 24.55 -3.89 -17.64
C MET A 871 24.18 -2.50 -17.16
N TYR A 872 24.55 -2.19 -15.93
CA TYR A 872 24.47 -0.85 -15.35
C TYR A 872 25.81 -0.18 -15.48
N VAL A 873 25.83 1.04 -16.02
CA VAL A 873 27.06 1.80 -16.19
C VAL A 873 26.94 3.10 -15.43
N VAL A 874 27.92 3.38 -14.58
CA VAL A 874 28.05 4.65 -13.85
C VAL A 874 29.37 5.29 -14.23
N GLY A 875 29.32 6.56 -14.59
CA GLY A 875 30.45 7.39 -14.95
C GLY A 875 30.70 8.49 -13.93
N LYS A 876 31.44 9.51 -14.38
CA LYS A 876 31.84 10.65 -13.57
C LYS A 876 30.65 11.45 -13.03
N GLN A 877 30.88 12.16 -11.93
CA GLN A 877 29.96 13.19 -11.43
C GLN A 877 29.98 14.44 -12.32
N VAL A 878 28.79 14.91 -12.71
CA VAL A 878 28.57 16.10 -13.56
C VAL A 878 27.62 17.12 -12.93
N ARG A 879 26.93 16.75 -11.85
CA ARG A 879 26.07 17.63 -11.05
C ARG A 879 26.34 17.43 -9.55
N PRO A 880 26.09 18.44 -8.70
CA PRO A 880 26.12 18.24 -7.25
C PRO A 880 25.01 17.27 -6.80
N SER A 881 25.27 16.50 -5.74
CA SER A 881 24.30 15.59 -5.14
C SER A 881 23.05 16.30 -4.62
N SER A 882 21.90 15.64 -4.77
CA SER A 882 20.61 16.00 -4.18
C SER A 882 20.58 15.74 -2.68
N VAL A 883 21.30 14.70 -2.25
CA VAL A 883 21.51 14.38 -0.84
C VAL A 883 22.60 15.30 -0.30
N THR A 884 22.26 16.09 0.71
CA THR A 884 23.16 17.08 1.29
C THR A 884 23.52 16.75 2.73
N ARG A 885 24.81 16.90 3.07
CA ARG A 885 25.27 16.81 4.45
C ARG A 885 25.25 18.19 5.10
N VAL A 886 24.48 18.34 6.17
CA VAL A 886 24.26 19.61 6.87
C VAL A 886 24.89 19.53 8.26
N PRO A 887 25.98 20.27 8.52
CA PRO A 887 26.54 20.35 9.86
C PRO A 887 25.56 21.00 10.84
N VAL A 888 25.43 20.42 12.03
CA VAL A 888 24.60 20.93 13.12
C VAL A 888 25.36 20.99 14.43
N GLU A 889 24.96 21.93 15.28
CA GLU A 889 25.48 22.09 16.63
C GLU A 889 24.85 21.05 17.56
N THR A 890 25.55 20.71 18.65
CA THR A 890 25.08 19.77 19.67
C THR A 890 24.98 20.46 21.02
N GLU A 891 23.91 20.17 21.76
CA GLU A 891 23.70 20.63 23.13
C GLU A 891 23.40 19.42 24.02
N PHE A 892 24.25 19.14 25.00
CA PHE A 892 23.97 18.13 26.01
C PHE A 892 22.82 18.60 26.90
N VAL A 893 21.70 17.90 26.86
CA VAL A 893 20.55 18.13 27.74
C VAL A 893 20.86 17.60 29.14
N ASP A 894 21.52 16.43 29.19
CA ASP A 894 22.09 15.82 30.37
C ASP A 894 23.30 14.94 29.97
N ALA A 895 23.82 14.13 30.90
CA ALA A 895 25.00 13.29 30.65
C ALA A 895 24.79 12.20 29.59
N THR A 896 23.54 11.86 29.28
CA THR A 896 23.15 10.73 28.42
C THR A 896 22.34 11.14 27.19
N THR A 897 21.96 12.42 27.10
CA THR A 897 21.04 12.93 26.09
C THR A 897 21.62 14.16 25.40
N VAL A 898 21.64 14.14 24.07
CA VAL A 898 22.11 15.26 23.24
C VAL A 898 21.01 15.76 22.32
N ARG A 899 20.89 17.08 22.18
CA ARG A 899 19.98 17.73 21.23
C ARG A 899 20.76 18.30 20.07
N LEU A 900 20.21 18.17 18.86
CA LEU A 900 20.79 18.74 17.65
C LEU A 900 20.17 20.11 17.37
N LEU A 901 21.02 21.07 17.02
CA LEU A 901 20.66 22.46 16.79
C LEU A 901 21.09 22.91 15.39
N ARG A 902 20.15 23.45 14.62
CA ARG A 902 20.42 24.15 13.36
C ARG A 902 20.08 25.62 13.53
N ASP A 903 21.05 26.50 13.29
CA ASP A 903 20.89 27.95 13.46
C ASP A 903 20.34 28.35 14.85
N GLY A 904 20.76 27.63 15.90
CA GLY A 904 20.32 27.82 17.28
C GLY A 904 18.92 27.27 17.61
N GLN A 905 18.26 26.57 16.68
CA GLN A 905 16.96 25.94 16.88
C GLN A 905 17.09 24.41 16.93
N ALA A 906 16.36 23.79 17.86
CA ALA A 906 16.30 22.33 17.97
C ALA A 906 15.74 21.70 16.69
N LEU A 907 16.43 20.69 16.16
CA LEU A 907 15.87 19.82 15.15
C LEU A 907 14.71 19.03 15.75
N ALA A 908 13.56 19.06 15.08
CA ALA A 908 12.40 18.27 15.46
C ALA A 908 12.51 16.87 14.86
N LEU A 909 13.26 15.98 15.51
CA LEU A 909 13.26 14.56 15.16
C LEU A 909 12.04 13.89 15.82
N PRO A 910 11.14 13.26 15.05
CA PRO A 910 9.95 12.62 15.61
C PRO A 910 10.32 11.34 16.38
N ALA A 911 9.50 10.96 17.36
CA ALA A 911 9.79 9.82 18.24
C ALA A 911 9.95 8.48 17.48
N ASP A 912 9.27 8.34 16.35
CA ASP A 912 9.31 7.17 15.48
C ASP A 912 10.39 7.26 14.38
N PHE A 913 11.34 8.21 14.49
CA PHE A 913 12.36 8.50 13.47
C PHE A 913 13.08 7.24 12.94
N ASN A 914 13.49 6.33 13.84
CA ASN A 914 14.24 5.12 13.49
C ASN A 914 13.37 3.90 13.12
N VAL A 915 12.03 4.01 13.14
CA VAL A 915 11.13 2.85 13.01
C VAL A 915 10.46 2.79 11.62
N ASN A 916 10.11 3.94 11.05
CA ASN A 916 9.32 4.04 9.82
C ASN A 916 10.12 4.54 8.61
N THR A 917 11.36 4.07 8.46
CA THR A 917 12.32 4.59 7.46
C THR A 917 11.92 4.30 6.00
N THR A 918 11.05 3.33 5.77
CA THR A 918 10.60 2.86 4.45
C THR A 918 9.12 3.13 4.19
N SER A 919 8.42 3.84 5.09
CA SER A 919 6.97 4.08 4.98
C SER A 919 6.57 5.54 5.20
N VAL A 920 7.41 6.36 5.84
CA VAL A 920 7.09 7.76 6.17
C VAL A 920 8.25 8.70 5.81
N PRO A 921 8.02 9.82 5.10
CA PRO A 921 9.03 10.83 4.81
C PRO A 921 9.59 11.54 6.06
N GLY A 922 10.82 12.02 5.95
CA GLY A 922 11.54 12.67 7.05
C GLY A 922 11.92 11.73 8.20
N ARG A 923 11.86 10.41 7.99
CA ARG A 923 12.37 9.38 8.90
C ARG A 923 13.77 8.96 8.47
N GLY A 924 14.43 8.12 9.25
CA GLY A 924 15.78 7.71 8.87
C GLY A 924 16.54 6.97 9.95
N MET A 925 17.85 7.10 9.89
CA MET A 925 18.76 6.39 10.79
C MET A 925 19.71 7.33 11.48
N VAL A 926 19.94 7.07 12.76
CA VAL A 926 20.96 7.73 13.57
C VAL A 926 22.12 6.76 13.83
N MET A 927 23.31 7.16 13.40
CA MET A 927 24.54 6.38 13.51
C MET A 927 25.73 7.26 13.89
N TYR A 928 26.79 6.66 14.42
CA TYR A 928 28.02 7.40 14.76
C TYR A 928 29.28 6.58 14.51
N THR A 929 30.39 7.29 14.29
CA THR A 929 31.75 6.73 14.33
C THR A 929 32.52 7.30 15.51
N LEU A 930 33.51 6.55 16.00
CA LEU A 930 34.46 7.01 17.01
C LEU A 930 35.72 7.51 16.32
N ALA A 931 36.20 8.72 16.64
CA ALA A 931 37.35 9.32 15.97
C ALA A 931 38.63 8.49 16.13
N SER A 932 38.77 7.76 17.23
CA SER A 932 39.87 6.80 17.43
C SER A 932 39.85 5.60 16.45
N GLU A 933 38.71 5.32 15.82
CA GLU A 933 38.49 4.21 14.90
C GLU A 933 38.37 4.66 13.43
N VAL A 934 38.34 5.98 13.17
CA VAL A 934 38.22 6.54 11.82
C VAL A 934 39.58 6.58 11.14
N ASP A 935 39.66 5.95 9.97
CA ASP A 935 40.74 6.18 9.01
C ASP A 935 40.34 7.34 8.07
N GLU A 936 40.88 8.53 8.31
CA GLU A 936 40.61 9.73 7.50
C GLU A 936 41.05 9.59 6.03
N SER A 937 41.85 8.57 5.69
CA SER A 937 42.26 8.29 4.31
C SER A 937 41.32 7.34 3.56
N ALA A 938 40.39 6.69 4.28
CA ALA A 938 39.41 5.78 3.71
C ALA A 938 38.11 6.50 3.31
N LYS A 939 37.31 5.85 2.46
CA LYS A 939 35.95 6.30 2.17
C LYS A 939 35.06 6.12 3.40
N LEU A 940 34.01 6.92 3.51
CA LEU A 940 33.06 6.84 4.61
C LEU A 940 32.43 5.46 4.75
N ALA A 941 32.04 4.82 3.64
CA ALA A 941 31.46 3.47 3.67
C ALA A 941 32.39 2.38 4.27
N ALA A 942 33.70 2.62 4.35
CA ALA A 942 34.64 1.70 5.02
C ALA A 942 34.71 1.89 6.54
N GLY A 943 34.04 2.92 7.07
CA GLY A 943 34.05 3.24 8.49
C GLY A 943 33.36 2.18 9.35
N THR A 944 33.80 2.06 10.61
CA THR A 944 33.06 1.30 11.61
C THR A 944 31.95 2.18 12.18
N PHE A 945 30.71 1.86 11.84
CA PHE A 945 29.53 2.58 12.33
C PHE A 945 28.81 1.84 13.44
N TYR A 946 28.38 2.60 14.43
CA TYR A 946 27.53 2.14 15.51
C TYR A 946 26.13 2.71 15.35
N TYR A 947 25.14 1.84 15.54
CA TYR A 947 23.72 2.14 15.38
C TYR A 947 23.01 2.11 16.74
N ARG A 948 21.68 2.28 16.75
CA ARG A 948 20.79 2.23 17.94
C ARG A 948 20.89 3.45 18.86
N VAL A 949 21.17 4.62 18.31
CA VAL A 949 20.94 5.88 19.02
C VAL A 949 19.44 6.15 18.99
N ALA A 950 18.78 6.09 20.15
CA ALA A 950 17.33 6.27 20.24
C ALA A 950 16.94 7.75 20.16
N VAL A 951 15.77 8.02 19.58
CA VAL A 951 15.18 9.37 19.55
C VAL A 951 14.10 9.45 20.63
N THR A 952 14.17 10.45 21.49
CA THR A 952 13.20 10.69 22.56
C THR A 952 11.93 11.35 22.01
N ASN A 953 10.86 11.37 22.82
CA ASN A 953 9.61 12.03 22.43
C ASN A 953 9.74 13.54 22.14
N ASP A 954 10.77 14.20 22.70
CA ASP A 954 11.08 15.61 22.45
C ASP A 954 12.15 15.81 21.36
N GLY A 955 12.53 14.76 20.63
CA GLY A 955 13.44 14.81 19.49
C GLY A 955 14.92 14.90 19.83
N ALA A 956 15.30 14.67 21.09
CA ALA A 956 16.70 14.51 21.49
C ALA A 956 17.18 13.08 21.24
N LEU A 957 18.50 12.89 21.29
CA LEU A 957 19.17 11.62 21.03
C LEU A 957 19.71 11.04 22.34
N THR A 958 19.29 9.83 22.66
CA THR A 958 19.82 9.06 23.80
C THR A 958 21.09 8.35 23.36
N LEU A 959 22.21 8.71 23.99
CA LEU A 959 23.52 8.12 23.72
C LEU A 959 23.54 6.67 24.19
N PRO A 960 24.03 5.71 23.38
CA PRO A 960 24.24 4.34 23.85
C PRO A 960 25.48 4.28 24.76
N MET A 961 25.48 3.32 25.70
CA MET A 961 26.53 3.15 26.71
C MET A 961 27.96 3.14 26.13
N LYS A 962 28.17 2.51 24.97
CA LYS A 962 29.49 2.50 24.31
C LYS A 962 29.95 3.91 23.91
N LEU A 963 29.04 4.75 23.43
CA LEU A 963 29.34 6.14 23.08
C LEU A 963 29.64 6.97 24.33
N GLU A 964 28.86 6.78 25.40
CA GLU A 964 29.11 7.44 26.69
C GLU A 964 30.51 7.11 27.23
N GLU A 965 30.88 5.83 27.24
CA GLU A 965 32.19 5.35 27.71
C GLU A 965 33.34 5.94 26.87
N ALA A 966 33.22 5.92 25.54
CA ALA A 966 34.24 6.47 24.65
C ALA A 966 34.43 7.98 24.85
N LEU A 967 33.34 8.75 24.96
CA LEU A 967 33.41 10.18 25.24
C LEU A 967 34.05 10.44 26.63
N ALA A 968 33.69 9.66 27.65
CA ALA A 968 34.27 9.79 28.99
C ALA A 968 35.78 9.48 29.04
N GLU A 969 36.28 8.63 28.14
CA GLU A 969 37.70 8.33 27.96
C GLU A 969 38.46 9.40 27.17
N GLY A 970 37.77 10.44 26.69
CA GLY A 970 38.35 11.56 25.97
C GLY A 970 38.39 11.38 24.45
N ASP A 971 37.69 10.37 23.92
CA ASP A 971 37.46 10.25 22.49
C ASP A 971 36.42 11.27 22.00
N THR A 972 36.29 11.42 20.70
CA THR A 972 35.27 12.24 20.04
C THR A 972 34.48 11.38 19.07
N ALA A 973 33.21 11.68 18.84
CA ALA A 973 32.38 10.91 17.91
C ALA A 973 31.80 11.79 16.80
N ASN A 974 31.71 11.24 15.60
CA ASN A 974 31.00 11.88 14.49
C ASN A 974 29.64 11.23 14.34
N LEU A 975 28.59 12.02 14.55
CA LEU A 975 27.20 11.63 14.42
C LEU A 975 26.70 11.91 13.00
N TYR A 976 25.93 10.97 12.46
CA TYR A 976 25.23 11.05 11.19
C TYR A 976 23.76 10.73 11.43
N VAL A 977 22.87 11.69 11.11
CA VAL A 977 21.42 11.51 11.10
C VAL A 977 20.99 11.53 9.64
N VAL A 978 20.93 10.36 9.02
CA VAL A 978 20.56 10.20 7.62
C VAL A 978 19.04 10.16 7.53
N CYS A 979 18.45 11.13 6.84
CA CYS A 979 17.01 11.19 6.61
C CYS A 979 16.67 10.72 5.20
N ASN A 980 15.50 10.09 5.03
CA ASN A 980 14.92 9.69 3.75
C ASN A 980 14.26 10.88 3.01
N ASN A 981 14.82 12.09 3.17
CA ASN A 981 14.30 13.31 2.58
C ASN A 981 15.39 14.19 1.94
N GLY A 982 16.51 13.59 1.53
CA GLY A 982 17.62 14.29 0.87
C GLY A 982 18.57 15.01 1.84
N VAL A 983 18.46 14.80 3.15
CA VAL A 983 19.30 15.47 4.15
C VAL A 983 19.98 14.46 5.07
N THR A 984 21.28 14.63 5.27
CA THR A 984 22.04 13.97 6.33
C THR A 984 22.56 15.04 7.28
N TYR A 985 22.10 15.07 8.53
CA TYR A 985 22.68 15.98 9.52
C TYR A 985 23.97 15.38 10.10
N THR A 986 25.02 16.18 10.20
CA THR A 986 26.31 15.75 10.76
C THR A 986 26.69 16.58 11.98
N ALA A 987 27.22 15.94 13.02
CA ALA A 987 27.68 16.65 14.20
C ALA A 987 28.89 15.96 14.83
N THR A 988 29.76 16.74 15.47
CA THR A 988 30.84 16.18 16.30
C THR A 988 30.42 16.26 17.78
N LEU A 989 30.51 15.13 18.46
CA LEU A 989 30.28 14.99 19.89
C LEU A 989 31.63 14.96 20.62
N THR A 990 31.73 15.79 21.65
CA THR A 990 32.85 15.83 22.59
C THR A 990 32.30 15.75 24.00
N ALA A 991 33.07 15.24 24.96
CA ALA A 991 32.64 15.19 26.35
C ALA A 991 32.28 16.61 26.86
N PRO A 992 31.17 16.77 27.61
CA PRO A 992 30.72 18.06 28.12
C PRO A 992 31.67 18.70 29.14
#